data_AF-A0A922W3C1-F1
#
_entry.id   AF-A0A922W3C1-F1
#
_cell.length_a   1.000
_cell.length_b   1.000
_cell.length_c   1.000
_cell.angle_alpha   90.00
_cell.angle_beta   90.00
_cell.angle_gamma   90.00
#
_symmetry.space_group_name_H-M   'P 1'
#
loop_
_entity.id
_entity.type
_entity.pdbx_description
1 polymer ?
#
loop_
_entity_poly.entity_id
_entity_poly.type
_entity_poly.pdbx_seq_one_letter_code
_entity_poly.pdbx_strand_id
1 'polypeptide(L)'
;MTDKKHTWRFFRAGGFDQVRLDTGADLLALDQLDQKLWVALSCPTQGMEFDPRTLALLDSDADGHIRAPELIAALKWTGSLLKDHDLLAAGADPLPLAAIDDASEEGRQLIASAREILKNLGKEGSDAISAADTSDSAHIFAQTQFNGDGVITVASADDEGLKQQIGEIVEHAGSVPDRSGEPGIDQDILERFFADARALADWRNAPRNDATLLPLGAATESAFAAFDAVRAKINDYFTRCRLAAFDPRAAGALNGSDADFLALGTKNLAHCPDDVAALPIAYVEANRLLPLDEAINPAWSAAVGALRAEVVAPLLGDRDSLSAADWSALCARFAAHEAWRAARVDTPLAAIEEARLQEIAAGDGLALIGALIARDKALEGEANAIEAVERLAHYARDLGALANNFVSFRDFYVTSKGNGHLRAVFQAGTLFLDGRSCNLCVHVLDAAKHAALATLSGVYLAYCDCVRGGEKMTIAAAFTAGDADQLMVGRNGVFYDRDGKDWDATITKLIEHPISIRQAFWTPYKKLVRLVGEQFQKFAAARAKAADDMTASGVLDAQKKAEAAKAAAPGAPPAPAPASAPAPFDVAKFAGIFAAIGLAVGALGTALAAVVTGFLGLRWWQMPLAVGGLMLMISGPSMALAWFKLRNRNLGPILDANGWAVNARARINIPFGTSLTHLAKLPEGAERSLADPYAEKKKPWGFYLFLLVLAVALLVWTVRSVGG
;
A
#
# COMPACT_ATOMS: atom_id res chain seq x y z
N MET A 1 -19.00 -17.75 -45.46
CA MET A 1 -17.75 -17.01 -45.78
C MET A 1 -16.61 -17.81 -45.22
N THR A 2 -15.60 -18.16 -46.03
CA THR A 2 -14.42 -18.88 -45.56
C THR A 2 -13.71 -18.02 -44.53
N ASP A 3 -13.60 -18.55 -43.31
CA ASP A 3 -12.95 -17.91 -42.17
C ASP A 3 -11.46 -17.74 -42.47
N LYS A 4 -11.12 -16.59 -43.08
CA LYS A 4 -9.75 -16.25 -43.46
C LYS A 4 -8.99 -15.94 -42.17
N LYS A 5 -8.28 -16.94 -41.65
CA LYS A 5 -7.40 -16.78 -40.49
C LYS A 5 -6.45 -15.61 -40.71
N HIS A 6 -6.33 -14.73 -39.71
CA HIS A 6 -5.41 -13.59 -39.76
C HIS A 6 -3.96 -14.06 -39.93
N THR A 7 -3.18 -13.36 -40.75
CA THR A 7 -1.76 -13.69 -40.99
C THR A 7 -0.88 -12.90 -40.05
N TRP A 8 -0.52 -13.52 -38.93
CA TRP A 8 0.33 -12.90 -37.91
C TRP A 8 1.78 -12.72 -38.37
N ARG A 9 2.34 -11.55 -38.07
CA ARG A 9 3.75 -11.24 -38.27
C ARG A 9 4.44 -11.14 -36.91
N PHE A 10 5.62 -11.72 -36.80
CA PHE A 10 6.43 -11.68 -35.59
C PHE A 10 7.78 -11.05 -35.87
N PHE A 11 8.37 -10.41 -34.87
CA PHE A 11 9.76 -9.97 -34.88
C PHE A 11 10.46 -10.48 -33.63
N ARG A 12 11.78 -10.67 -33.73
CA ARG A 12 12.56 -11.20 -32.63
C ARG A 12 13.34 -10.10 -31.93
N ALA A 13 12.98 -9.82 -30.68
CA ALA A 13 13.69 -8.89 -29.81
C ALA A 13 13.68 -9.40 -28.36
N GLY A 14 14.68 -9.00 -27.55
CA GLY A 14 14.77 -9.48 -26.16
C GLY A 14 14.95 -11.01 -26.01
N GLY A 15 15.26 -11.74 -27.08
CA GLY A 15 15.48 -13.19 -27.05
C GLY A 15 14.24 -14.07 -27.23
N PHE A 16 13.07 -13.49 -27.56
CA PHE A 16 11.81 -14.18 -27.85
C PHE A 16 11.09 -13.53 -29.04
N ASP A 17 10.03 -14.17 -29.55
CA ASP A 17 9.26 -13.67 -30.69
C ASP A 17 8.08 -12.81 -30.19
N GLN A 18 7.97 -11.59 -30.71
CA GLN A 18 6.95 -10.60 -30.37
C GLN A 18 6.03 -10.39 -31.57
N VAL A 19 4.72 -10.35 -31.34
CA VAL A 19 3.75 -10.05 -32.40
C VAL A 19 3.89 -8.60 -32.87
N ARG A 20 3.75 -8.38 -34.19
CA ARG A 20 3.69 -7.04 -34.78
C ARG A 20 2.24 -6.58 -34.85
N LEU A 21 1.94 -5.47 -34.19
CA LEU A 21 0.65 -4.80 -34.20
C LEU A 21 0.82 -3.44 -34.91
N ASP A 22 0.94 -3.49 -36.24
CA ASP A 22 1.25 -2.31 -37.08
C ASP A 22 0.01 -1.71 -37.77
N THR A 23 -1.08 -2.46 -37.82
CA THR A 23 -2.28 -2.12 -38.62
C THR A 23 -3.55 -2.33 -37.80
N GLY A 24 -4.63 -1.67 -38.20
CA GLY A 24 -5.94 -1.88 -37.59
C GLY A 24 -6.40 -3.34 -37.67
N ALA A 25 -6.09 -4.01 -38.79
CA ALA A 25 -6.38 -5.44 -38.96
C ALA A 25 -5.64 -6.33 -37.94
N ASP A 26 -4.38 -6.00 -37.61
CA ASP A 26 -3.62 -6.73 -36.58
C ASP A 26 -4.25 -6.55 -35.19
N LEU A 27 -4.75 -5.35 -34.87
CA LEU A 27 -5.40 -5.05 -33.60
C LEU A 27 -6.76 -5.73 -33.46
N LEU A 28 -7.61 -5.67 -34.50
CA LEU A 28 -8.95 -6.26 -34.45
C LEU A 28 -8.95 -7.79 -34.44
N ALA A 29 -7.90 -8.42 -34.98
CA ALA A 29 -7.74 -9.86 -34.97
C ALA A 29 -7.17 -10.41 -33.66
N LEU A 30 -6.90 -9.57 -32.65
CA LEU A 30 -6.17 -9.94 -31.43
C LEU A 30 -6.80 -11.10 -30.65
N ASP A 31 -8.12 -11.31 -30.78
CA ASP A 31 -8.84 -12.46 -30.21
C ASP A 31 -8.44 -13.81 -30.84
N GLN A 32 -7.84 -13.81 -32.02
CA GLN A 32 -7.32 -14.99 -32.71
C GLN A 32 -5.86 -15.32 -32.30
N LEU A 33 -5.17 -14.43 -31.59
CA LEU A 33 -3.81 -14.66 -31.13
C LEU A 33 -3.82 -15.47 -29.83
N ASP A 34 -3.07 -16.58 -29.79
CA ASP A 34 -2.91 -17.35 -28.54
C ASP A 34 -2.31 -16.42 -27.45
N GLN A 35 -3.03 -16.27 -26.34
CA GLN A 35 -2.62 -15.39 -25.24
C GLN A 35 -1.25 -15.77 -24.66
N LYS A 36 -0.78 -17.01 -24.81
CA LYS A 36 0.58 -17.41 -24.43
C LYS A 36 1.67 -16.67 -25.21
N LEU A 37 1.32 -16.06 -26.34
CA LEU A 37 2.21 -15.25 -27.17
C LEU A 37 2.18 -13.77 -26.76
N TRP A 38 1.34 -13.38 -25.81
CA TRP A 38 1.32 -12.03 -25.24
C TRP A 38 2.46 -11.90 -24.23
N VAL A 39 3.09 -10.72 -24.21
CA VAL A 39 4.19 -10.40 -23.32
C VAL A 39 3.70 -10.27 -21.87
N ALA A 40 2.58 -9.61 -21.66
CA ALA A 40 1.87 -9.58 -20.38
C ALA A 40 0.39 -9.97 -20.58
N LEU A 41 -0.19 -10.55 -19.53
CA LEU A 41 -1.60 -10.98 -19.48
C LEU A 41 -2.49 -10.06 -18.63
N SER A 42 -1.86 -9.20 -17.84
CA SER A 42 -2.50 -8.19 -17.00
C SER A 42 -1.62 -6.94 -16.96
N CYS A 43 -2.24 -5.78 -17.07
CA CYS A 43 -1.62 -4.46 -17.04
C CYS A 43 -2.27 -3.64 -15.91
N PRO A 44 -1.53 -3.12 -14.92
CA PRO A 44 -2.11 -2.34 -13.83
C PRO A 44 -2.61 -0.98 -14.34
N THR A 45 -3.63 -0.37 -13.71
CA THR A 45 -4.09 0.98 -14.08
C THR A 45 -3.28 2.11 -13.44
N GLN A 46 -2.32 1.77 -12.56
CA GLN A 46 -1.49 2.72 -11.82
C GLN A 46 0.00 2.50 -12.07
N GLY A 47 0.81 3.54 -11.79
CA GLY A 47 2.28 3.46 -11.90
C GLY A 47 2.78 3.37 -13.34
N MET A 48 1.95 3.77 -14.31
CA MET A 48 2.29 3.84 -15.72
C MET A 48 2.18 5.27 -16.22
N GLU A 49 2.99 5.55 -17.22
CA GLU A 49 2.97 6.77 -17.99
C GLU A 49 2.02 6.61 -19.18
N PHE A 50 0.73 6.62 -18.87
CA PHE A 50 -0.36 6.48 -19.82
C PHE A 50 -1.57 7.30 -19.36
N ASP A 51 -2.48 7.62 -20.27
CA ASP A 51 -3.66 8.43 -19.96
C ASP A 51 -4.55 7.72 -18.91
N PRO A 52 -4.73 8.29 -17.70
CA PRO A 52 -5.47 7.62 -16.63
C PRO A 52 -6.96 7.42 -16.96
N ARG A 53 -7.55 8.33 -17.75
CA ARG A 53 -8.96 8.25 -18.14
C ARG A 53 -9.18 7.09 -19.09
N THR A 54 -8.30 6.88 -20.06
CA THR A 54 -8.34 5.70 -20.94
C THR A 54 -8.21 4.40 -20.15
N LEU A 55 -7.32 4.35 -19.15
CA LEU A 55 -7.18 3.16 -18.30
C LEU A 55 -8.46 2.88 -17.50
N ALA A 56 -9.08 3.93 -16.94
CA ALA A 56 -10.36 3.81 -16.22
C ALA A 56 -11.51 3.38 -17.14
N LEU A 57 -11.54 3.86 -18.38
CA LEU A 57 -12.52 3.44 -19.39
C LEU A 57 -12.34 1.98 -19.83
N LEU A 58 -11.13 1.42 -19.69
CA LEU A 58 -10.83 0.03 -20.04
C LEU A 58 -11.09 -0.95 -18.89
N ASP A 59 -10.85 -0.53 -17.65
CA ASP A 59 -11.03 -1.28 -16.41
C ASP A 59 -12.52 -1.37 -16.05
N SER A 60 -13.21 -2.28 -16.74
CA SER A 60 -14.66 -2.37 -16.74
C SER A 60 -15.25 -2.92 -15.44
N ASP A 61 -14.46 -3.67 -14.67
CA ASP A 61 -14.83 -4.20 -13.36
C ASP A 61 -14.19 -3.43 -12.18
N ALA A 62 -13.44 -2.36 -12.48
CA ALA A 62 -12.77 -1.50 -11.52
C ALA A 62 -11.85 -2.25 -10.55
N ASP A 63 -11.21 -3.35 -11.01
CA ASP A 63 -10.28 -4.15 -10.21
C ASP A 63 -8.83 -3.60 -10.21
N GLY A 64 -8.60 -2.51 -10.95
CA GLY A 64 -7.32 -1.86 -11.11
C GLY A 64 -6.38 -2.53 -12.11
N HIS A 65 -6.86 -3.48 -12.92
CA HIS A 65 -6.07 -4.22 -13.88
C HIS A 65 -6.79 -4.48 -15.20
N ILE A 66 -6.17 -4.06 -16.29
CA ILE A 66 -6.64 -4.37 -17.64
C ILE A 66 -6.16 -5.75 -18.06
N ARG A 67 -7.09 -6.62 -18.46
CA ARG A 67 -6.82 -7.98 -18.94
C ARG A 67 -7.17 -8.15 -20.42
N ALA A 68 -6.82 -9.30 -20.97
CA ALA A 68 -7.06 -9.61 -22.38
C ALA A 68 -8.53 -9.42 -22.85
N PRO A 69 -9.57 -9.86 -22.11
CA PRO A 69 -10.95 -9.68 -22.54
C PRO A 69 -11.35 -8.22 -22.72
N GLU A 70 -10.89 -7.34 -21.84
CA GLU A 70 -11.23 -5.91 -21.84
C GLU A 70 -10.58 -5.19 -23.02
N LEU A 71 -9.28 -5.41 -23.23
CA LEU A 71 -8.58 -4.86 -24.40
C LEU A 71 -9.20 -5.36 -25.72
N ILE A 72 -9.53 -6.65 -25.81
CA ILE A 72 -10.16 -7.23 -27.00
C ILE A 72 -11.55 -6.63 -27.21
N ALA A 73 -12.35 -6.49 -26.16
CA ALA A 73 -13.69 -5.90 -26.23
C ALA A 73 -13.62 -4.44 -26.69
N ALA A 74 -12.71 -3.65 -26.13
CA ALA A 74 -12.49 -2.26 -26.51
C ALA A 74 -12.06 -2.12 -27.99
N LEU A 75 -11.13 -2.96 -28.44
CA LEU A 75 -10.70 -2.99 -29.84
C LEU A 75 -11.85 -3.35 -30.79
N LYS A 76 -12.65 -4.38 -30.45
CA LYS A 76 -13.80 -4.80 -31.26
C LYS A 76 -14.90 -3.75 -31.31
N TRP A 77 -15.26 -3.16 -30.18
CA TRP A 77 -16.24 -2.10 -30.11
C TRP A 77 -15.80 -0.90 -30.96
N THR A 78 -14.57 -0.43 -30.77
CA THR A 78 -14.01 0.68 -31.55
C THR A 78 -13.96 0.35 -33.05
N GLY A 79 -13.51 -0.85 -33.41
CA GLY A 79 -13.47 -1.31 -34.79
C GLY A 79 -14.85 -1.39 -35.44
N SER A 80 -15.91 -1.69 -34.68
CA SER A 80 -17.27 -1.71 -35.21
C SER A 80 -17.85 -0.33 -35.53
N LEU A 81 -17.23 0.74 -35.00
CA LEU A 81 -17.67 2.11 -35.15
C LEU A 81 -16.81 2.94 -36.12
N LEU A 82 -15.72 2.38 -36.64
CA LEU A 82 -14.79 3.08 -37.53
C LEU A 82 -14.83 2.50 -38.95
N LYS A 83 -14.84 3.38 -39.96
CA LYS A 83 -14.70 3.00 -41.37
C LYS A 83 -13.25 2.64 -41.73
N ASP A 84 -12.30 3.33 -41.11
CA ASP A 84 -10.86 3.09 -41.27
C ASP A 84 -10.25 2.65 -39.94
N HIS A 85 -9.91 1.36 -39.85
CA HIS A 85 -9.35 0.78 -38.64
C HIS A 85 -7.87 1.14 -38.44
N ASP A 86 -7.15 1.59 -39.49
CA ASP A 86 -5.73 1.95 -39.35
C ASP A 86 -5.54 3.22 -38.50
N LEU A 87 -6.61 3.99 -38.27
CA LEU A 87 -6.66 5.08 -37.29
C LEU A 87 -6.34 4.61 -35.87
N LEU A 88 -6.72 3.37 -35.49
CA LEU A 88 -6.37 2.80 -34.19
C LEU A 88 -4.87 2.54 -34.05
N ALA A 89 -4.23 2.09 -35.14
CA ALA A 89 -2.80 1.82 -35.15
C ALA A 89 -1.99 3.13 -35.20
N ALA A 90 -2.54 4.17 -35.83
CA ALA A 90 -1.94 5.49 -35.91
C ALA A 90 -2.09 6.30 -34.60
N GLY A 91 -3.09 5.99 -33.77
CA GLY A 91 -3.41 6.77 -32.58
C GLY A 91 -4.05 8.12 -32.96
N ALA A 92 -5.20 8.08 -33.63
CA ALA A 92 -5.84 9.27 -34.17
C ALA A 92 -6.33 10.22 -33.06
N ASP A 93 -5.77 11.43 -33.03
CA ASP A 93 -6.20 12.55 -32.18
C ASP A 93 -5.88 13.88 -32.89
N PRO A 94 -6.89 14.67 -33.30
CA PRO A 94 -8.33 14.45 -33.14
C PRO A 94 -8.88 13.36 -34.09
N LEU A 95 -9.98 12.70 -33.68
CA LEU A 95 -10.72 11.71 -34.46
C LEU A 95 -11.63 12.38 -35.50
N PRO A 96 -11.46 12.13 -36.82
CA PRO A 96 -12.35 12.69 -37.83
C PRO A 96 -13.76 12.11 -37.74
N LEU A 97 -14.79 12.97 -37.73
CA LEU A 97 -16.19 12.54 -37.69
C LEU A 97 -16.59 11.73 -38.92
N ALA A 98 -15.95 12.00 -40.07
CA ALA A 98 -16.17 11.25 -41.31
C ALA A 98 -15.64 9.81 -41.24
N ALA A 99 -14.73 9.51 -40.30
CA ALA A 99 -14.19 8.18 -40.09
C ALA A 99 -15.12 7.28 -39.26
N ILE A 100 -16.14 7.84 -38.61
CA ILE A 100 -17.14 7.08 -37.85
C ILE A 100 -18.13 6.42 -38.83
N ASP A 101 -18.50 5.17 -38.57
CA ASP A 101 -19.42 4.39 -39.38
C ASP A 101 -20.90 4.79 -39.15
N ASP A 102 -21.43 5.60 -40.05
CA ASP A 102 -22.82 6.07 -40.08
C ASP A 102 -23.82 5.04 -40.63
N ALA A 103 -23.37 3.85 -41.03
CA ALA A 103 -24.27 2.75 -41.39
C ALA A 103 -25.00 2.17 -40.16
N SER A 104 -24.33 2.14 -39.01
CA SER A 104 -24.89 1.68 -37.74
C SER A 104 -25.74 2.77 -37.06
N GLU A 105 -26.72 2.37 -36.26
CA GLU A 105 -27.52 3.33 -35.47
C GLU A 105 -26.65 4.01 -34.40
N GLU A 106 -25.81 3.23 -33.72
CA GLU A 106 -24.87 3.73 -32.71
C GLU A 106 -23.88 4.76 -33.31
N GLY A 107 -23.32 4.49 -34.49
CA GLY A 107 -22.43 5.43 -35.17
C GLY A 107 -23.10 6.73 -35.60
N ARG A 108 -24.38 6.69 -36.03
CA ARG A 108 -25.16 7.91 -36.29
C ARG A 108 -25.38 8.73 -35.02
N GLN A 109 -25.70 8.07 -33.91
CA GLN A 109 -25.89 8.72 -32.61
C GLN A 109 -24.57 9.35 -32.12
N LEU A 110 -23.44 8.66 -32.27
CA LEU A 110 -22.12 9.19 -31.93
C LEU A 110 -21.74 10.42 -32.74
N ILE A 111 -22.00 10.42 -34.06
CA ILE A 111 -21.75 11.59 -34.91
C ILE A 111 -22.63 12.77 -34.49
N ALA A 112 -23.90 12.54 -34.18
CA ALA A 112 -24.81 13.58 -33.71
C ALA A 112 -24.35 14.16 -32.35
N SER A 113 -24.03 13.30 -31.40
CA SER A 113 -23.51 13.68 -30.07
C SER A 113 -22.19 14.45 -30.19
N ALA A 114 -21.24 13.98 -30.98
CA ALA A 114 -19.97 14.66 -31.20
C ALA A 114 -20.14 16.06 -31.81
N ARG A 115 -21.11 16.25 -32.70
CA ARG A 115 -21.45 17.58 -33.24
C ARG A 115 -22.04 18.50 -32.19
N GLU A 116 -22.89 17.99 -31.30
CA GLU A 116 -23.46 18.79 -30.22
C GLU A 116 -22.38 19.18 -29.19
N ILE A 117 -21.47 18.27 -28.84
CA ILE A 117 -20.31 18.57 -27.99
C ILE A 117 -19.48 19.70 -28.61
N LEU A 118 -19.12 19.58 -29.89
CA LEU A 118 -18.34 20.62 -30.60
C LEU A 118 -19.06 21.97 -30.63
N LYS A 119 -20.37 21.97 -30.82
CA LYS A 119 -21.20 23.18 -30.79
C LYS A 119 -21.22 23.81 -29.39
N ASN A 120 -21.39 23.02 -28.33
CA ASN A 120 -21.36 23.50 -26.94
C ASN A 120 -19.98 24.08 -26.54
N LEU A 121 -18.91 23.57 -27.13
CA LEU A 121 -17.54 24.10 -26.97
C LEU A 121 -17.25 25.34 -27.85
N GLY A 122 -18.22 25.83 -28.62
CA GLY A 122 -18.04 26.95 -29.55
C GLY A 122 -17.19 26.62 -30.78
N LYS A 123 -17.00 25.33 -31.10
CA LYS A 123 -16.26 24.79 -32.25
C LYS A 123 -17.20 24.30 -33.35
N GLU A 124 -18.32 25.00 -33.54
CA GLU A 124 -19.29 24.69 -34.58
C GLU A 124 -18.62 24.75 -35.97
N GLY A 125 -18.65 23.64 -36.69
CA GLY A 125 -17.98 23.50 -38.00
C GLY A 125 -16.68 22.69 -38.01
N SER A 126 -16.16 22.29 -36.84
CA SER A 126 -15.08 21.29 -36.78
C SER A 126 -15.55 19.94 -37.36
N ASP A 127 -14.69 19.29 -38.13
CA ASP A 127 -14.91 17.97 -38.73
C ASP A 127 -14.22 16.82 -37.96
N ALA A 128 -13.59 17.14 -36.83
CA ALA A 128 -12.94 16.18 -35.94
C ALA A 128 -13.16 16.54 -34.45
N ILE A 129 -13.09 15.52 -33.60
CA ILE A 129 -13.24 15.61 -32.13
C ILE A 129 -12.04 14.97 -31.44
N SER A 130 -11.44 15.65 -30.47
CA SER A 130 -10.31 15.13 -29.68
C SER A 130 -10.78 14.53 -28.36
N ALA A 131 -9.94 13.70 -27.74
CA ALA A 131 -10.16 13.25 -26.36
C ALA A 131 -10.18 14.45 -25.39
N ALA A 132 -9.43 15.52 -25.69
CA ALA A 132 -9.46 16.75 -24.90
C ALA A 132 -10.82 17.47 -24.98
N ASP A 133 -11.49 17.43 -26.13
CA ASP A 133 -12.83 18.01 -26.30
C ASP A 133 -13.89 17.29 -25.47
N THR A 134 -13.67 16.00 -25.17
CA THR A 134 -14.60 15.18 -24.36
C THR A 134 -14.21 15.09 -22.89
N SER A 135 -12.99 15.52 -22.54
CA SER A 135 -12.39 15.33 -21.20
C SER A 135 -13.01 16.18 -20.09
N ASP A 136 -13.74 17.23 -20.45
CA ASP A 136 -14.42 18.09 -19.48
C ASP A 136 -15.90 17.75 -19.38
N SER A 137 -16.23 16.46 -19.19
CA SER A 137 -17.60 15.98 -18.97
C SER A 137 -18.24 16.74 -17.80
N ALA A 138 -17.44 17.09 -16.78
CA ALA A 138 -17.86 17.95 -15.70
C ALA A 138 -18.25 19.34 -16.20
N HIS A 139 -17.52 20.04 -17.06
CA HIS A 139 -17.99 21.32 -17.61
C HIS A 139 -19.13 21.15 -18.64
N ILE A 140 -19.17 20.03 -19.37
CA ILE A 140 -20.25 19.70 -20.31
C ILE A 140 -21.58 19.52 -19.54
N PHE A 141 -21.54 18.93 -18.33
CA PHE A 141 -22.74 18.65 -17.50
C PHE A 141 -22.92 19.54 -16.27
N ALA A 142 -21.90 20.24 -15.76
CA ALA A 142 -21.99 21.08 -14.54
C ALA A 142 -22.86 22.31 -14.74
N GLN A 143 -23.13 22.67 -16.00
CA GLN A 143 -24.10 23.71 -16.35
C GLN A 143 -25.49 23.14 -16.69
N THR A 144 -25.65 21.81 -16.70
CA THR A 144 -26.93 21.15 -16.98
C THR A 144 -27.61 20.75 -15.68
N GLN A 145 -28.87 21.18 -15.51
CA GLN A 145 -29.71 20.83 -14.35
C GLN A 145 -30.00 19.32 -14.24
N PHE A 146 -29.89 18.61 -15.36
CA PHE A 146 -30.16 17.19 -15.53
C PHE A 146 -29.10 16.58 -16.45
N ASN A 147 -28.52 15.45 -16.07
CA ASN A 147 -27.43 14.79 -16.78
C ASN A 147 -27.71 13.31 -17.10
N GLY A 148 -28.86 12.77 -16.72
CA GLY A 148 -29.34 11.49 -17.23
C GLY A 148 -28.82 10.23 -16.52
N ASP A 149 -28.33 10.29 -15.29
CA ASP A 149 -28.09 9.08 -14.47
C ASP A 149 -29.28 8.67 -13.58
N GLY A 150 -30.33 9.49 -13.50
CA GLY A 150 -31.45 9.29 -12.58
C GLY A 150 -31.09 9.64 -11.13
N VAL A 151 -30.02 10.41 -10.91
CA VAL A 151 -29.63 10.98 -9.62
C VAL A 151 -29.90 12.48 -9.68
N ILE A 152 -30.53 13.02 -8.65
CA ILE A 152 -30.79 14.47 -8.56
C ILE A 152 -30.07 15.06 -7.36
N THR A 153 -29.56 16.27 -7.55
CA THR A 153 -28.87 17.04 -6.52
C THR A 153 -29.74 18.22 -6.08
N VAL A 154 -29.27 18.97 -5.08
CA VAL A 154 -29.92 20.22 -4.68
C VAL A 154 -30.02 21.21 -5.85
N ALA A 155 -29.09 21.17 -6.80
CA ALA A 155 -29.12 22.03 -7.98
C ALA A 155 -30.21 21.64 -9.00
N SER A 156 -30.75 20.41 -8.93
CA SER A 156 -31.77 19.93 -9.87
C SER A 156 -33.16 20.53 -9.63
N ALA A 157 -33.42 21.09 -8.44
CA ALA A 157 -34.69 21.73 -8.10
C ALA A 157 -34.62 23.26 -8.20
N ASP A 158 -35.65 23.88 -8.77
CA ASP A 158 -35.76 25.35 -8.83
C ASP A 158 -36.42 25.94 -7.57
N ASP A 159 -37.27 25.16 -6.90
CA ASP A 159 -38.00 25.55 -5.70
C ASP A 159 -37.17 25.34 -4.42
N GLU A 160 -37.08 26.37 -3.57
CA GLU A 160 -36.29 26.33 -2.34
C GLU A 160 -36.79 25.27 -1.33
N GLY A 161 -38.09 24.96 -1.32
CA GLY A 161 -38.66 23.91 -0.49
C GLY A 161 -38.19 22.52 -0.93
N LEU A 162 -38.18 22.25 -2.24
CA LEU A 162 -37.64 21.01 -2.79
C LEU A 162 -36.13 20.89 -2.60
N LYS A 163 -35.38 21.99 -2.74
CA LYS A 163 -33.94 22.02 -2.44
C LYS A 163 -33.63 21.61 -1.01
N GLN A 164 -34.35 22.21 -0.06
CA GLN A 164 -34.22 21.86 1.36
C GLN A 164 -34.54 20.38 1.57
N GLN A 165 -35.63 19.88 0.99
CA GLN A 165 -36.04 18.49 1.15
C GLN A 165 -35.04 17.50 0.54
N ILE A 166 -34.46 17.79 -0.63
CA ILE A 166 -33.38 16.98 -1.22
C ILE A 166 -32.16 16.95 -0.28
N GLY A 167 -31.78 18.09 0.29
CA GLY A 167 -30.70 18.17 1.28
C GLY A 167 -30.96 17.34 2.53
N GLU A 168 -32.18 17.39 3.08
CA GLU A 168 -32.59 16.58 4.23
C GLU A 168 -32.56 15.07 3.92
N ILE A 169 -32.92 14.66 2.70
CA ILE A 169 -32.83 13.25 2.26
C ILE A 169 -31.36 12.82 2.18
N VAL A 170 -30.48 13.63 1.57
CA VAL A 170 -29.04 13.35 1.49
C VAL A 170 -28.43 13.17 2.89
N GLU A 171 -28.80 14.05 3.84
CA GLU A 171 -28.29 14.01 5.21
C GLU A 171 -28.74 12.77 5.98
N HIS A 172 -30.01 12.35 5.84
CA HIS A 172 -30.60 11.33 6.69
C HIS A 172 -30.75 9.94 6.06
N ALA A 173 -30.83 9.83 4.73
CA ALA A 173 -30.97 8.56 4.01
C ALA A 173 -29.72 8.17 3.20
N GLY A 174 -28.70 9.05 3.16
CA GLY A 174 -27.47 8.88 2.39
C GLY A 174 -27.57 9.47 0.99
N SER A 175 -26.48 9.37 0.24
CA SER A 175 -26.38 9.85 -1.15
C SER A 175 -25.64 8.88 -2.04
N VAL A 176 -25.87 9.02 -3.34
CA VAL A 176 -25.07 8.43 -4.43
C VAL A 176 -24.44 9.60 -5.20
N PRO A 177 -23.17 9.48 -5.64
CA PRO A 177 -22.57 10.49 -6.47
C PRO A 177 -23.29 10.55 -7.83
N ASP A 178 -23.74 11.74 -8.19
CA ASP A 178 -24.23 12.12 -9.51
C ASP A 178 -23.08 12.10 -10.56
N ARG A 179 -23.37 12.08 -11.87
CA ARG A 179 -22.34 12.14 -12.94
C ARG A 179 -21.41 13.36 -12.82
N SER A 180 -21.86 14.44 -12.19
CA SER A 180 -21.04 15.61 -11.88
C SER A 180 -20.08 15.42 -10.69
N GLY A 181 -20.26 14.34 -9.92
CA GLY A 181 -19.53 14.04 -8.68
C GLY A 181 -20.18 14.60 -7.41
N GLU A 182 -21.25 15.38 -7.54
CA GLU A 182 -22.00 15.94 -6.41
C GLU A 182 -22.87 14.88 -5.71
N PRO A 183 -23.10 14.97 -4.39
CA PRO A 183 -23.96 14.03 -3.67
C PRO A 183 -25.43 14.28 -4.03
N GLY A 184 -26.09 13.24 -4.54
CA GLY A 184 -27.50 13.28 -4.91
C GLY A 184 -28.30 12.09 -4.38
N ILE A 185 -29.55 12.01 -4.82
CA ILE A 185 -30.51 10.97 -4.44
C ILE A 185 -31.07 10.28 -5.68
N ASP A 186 -31.15 8.95 -5.64
CA ASP A 186 -31.81 8.12 -6.64
C ASP A 186 -33.22 7.71 -6.18
N GLN A 187 -33.92 6.95 -7.03
CA GLN A 187 -35.27 6.49 -6.73
C GLN A 187 -35.33 5.60 -5.49
N ASP A 188 -34.32 4.76 -5.26
CA ASP A 188 -34.29 3.80 -4.16
C ASP A 188 -34.09 4.52 -2.81
N ILE A 189 -33.19 5.51 -2.75
CA ILE A 189 -32.99 6.37 -1.59
C ILE A 189 -34.27 7.15 -1.28
N LEU A 190 -34.89 7.73 -2.31
CA LEU A 190 -36.14 8.48 -2.17
C LEU A 190 -37.25 7.62 -1.58
N GLU A 191 -37.50 6.44 -2.14
CA GLU A 191 -38.55 5.53 -1.67
C GLU A 191 -38.29 5.05 -0.25
N ARG A 192 -37.05 4.70 0.08
CA ARG A 192 -36.65 4.30 1.44
C ARG A 192 -36.89 5.43 2.44
N PHE A 193 -36.47 6.65 2.14
CA PHE A 193 -36.65 7.79 3.03
C PHE A 193 -38.13 8.05 3.35
N PHE A 194 -39.00 8.04 2.33
CA PHE A 194 -40.42 8.27 2.54
C PHE A 194 -41.13 7.09 3.23
N ALA A 195 -40.69 5.85 3.00
CA ALA A 195 -41.18 4.69 3.73
C ALA A 195 -40.85 4.79 5.23
N ASP A 196 -39.61 5.11 5.56
CA ASP A 196 -39.15 5.29 6.94
C ASP A 196 -39.83 6.49 7.61
N ALA A 197 -39.97 7.61 6.89
CA ALA A 197 -40.62 8.81 7.40
C ALA A 197 -42.08 8.54 7.76
N ARG A 198 -42.82 7.84 6.90
CA ARG A 198 -44.22 7.44 7.14
C ARG A 198 -44.31 6.45 8.30
N ALA A 199 -43.48 5.41 8.33
CA ALA A 199 -43.51 4.42 9.41
C ALA A 199 -43.23 5.06 10.78
N LEU A 200 -42.28 5.99 10.85
CA LEU A 200 -41.97 6.72 12.07
C LEU A 200 -43.07 7.73 12.45
N ALA A 201 -43.65 8.44 11.47
CA ALA A 201 -44.77 9.35 11.69
C ALA A 201 -46.02 8.63 12.21
N ASP A 202 -46.35 7.48 11.62
CA ASP A 202 -47.45 6.61 12.03
C ASP A 202 -47.23 6.06 13.43
N TRP A 203 -46.00 5.61 13.73
CA TRP A 203 -45.63 5.15 15.07
C TRP A 203 -45.78 6.25 16.13
N ARG A 204 -45.32 7.49 15.85
CA ARG A 204 -45.46 8.65 16.75
C ARG A 204 -46.92 9.07 16.94
N ASN A 205 -47.75 8.95 15.90
CA ASN A 205 -49.17 9.29 15.93
C ASN A 205 -50.05 8.21 16.55
N ALA A 206 -49.62 6.94 16.60
CA ALA A 206 -50.46 5.83 17.06
C ALA A 206 -51.16 6.08 18.41
N PRO A 207 -50.51 6.66 19.44
CA PRO A 207 -51.18 6.96 20.72
C PRO A 207 -52.29 8.01 20.66
N ARG A 208 -52.32 8.87 19.62
CA ARG A 208 -53.40 9.84 19.40
C ARG A 208 -54.68 9.16 18.91
N ASN A 209 -54.53 8.03 18.21
CA ASN A 209 -55.62 7.28 17.60
C ASN A 209 -56.06 6.08 18.47
N ASP A 210 -55.21 5.61 19.37
CA ASP A 210 -55.50 4.52 20.30
C ASP A 210 -55.07 4.88 21.74
N ALA A 211 -56.03 5.28 22.56
CA ALA A 211 -55.81 5.61 23.96
C ALA A 211 -55.34 4.42 24.81
N THR A 212 -55.51 3.17 24.34
CA THR A 212 -55.02 1.98 25.06
C THR A 212 -53.50 1.87 25.05
N LEU A 213 -52.81 2.59 24.14
CA LEU A 213 -51.36 2.70 24.12
C LEU A 213 -50.80 3.61 25.21
N LEU A 214 -51.63 4.49 25.78
CA LEU A 214 -51.30 5.38 26.89
C LEU A 214 -52.35 5.27 28.00
N PRO A 215 -52.43 4.14 28.72
CA PRO A 215 -53.45 3.90 29.76
C PRO A 215 -53.47 4.95 30.89
N LEU A 216 -52.39 5.72 31.07
CA LEU A 216 -52.28 6.82 32.04
C LEU A 216 -51.92 8.15 31.39
N GLY A 217 -52.15 8.30 30.08
CA GLY A 217 -51.78 9.51 29.33
C GLY A 217 -50.27 9.77 29.41
N ALA A 218 -49.90 11.02 29.74
CA ALA A 218 -48.50 11.45 29.86
C ALA A 218 -47.69 10.70 30.94
N ALA A 219 -48.37 10.13 31.95
CA ALA A 219 -47.72 9.36 33.02
C ALA A 219 -47.44 7.89 32.64
N THR A 220 -47.89 7.44 31.46
CA THR A 220 -47.76 6.03 31.05
C THR A 220 -46.31 5.55 31.02
N GLU A 221 -45.38 6.37 30.51
CA GLU A 221 -43.97 5.97 30.39
C GLU A 221 -43.32 5.74 31.76
N SER A 222 -43.51 6.65 32.72
CA SER A 222 -42.96 6.49 34.07
C SER A 222 -43.62 5.33 34.80
N ALA A 223 -44.95 5.20 34.69
CA ALA A 223 -45.70 4.10 35.26
C ALA A 223 -45.27 2.75 34.68
N PHE A 224 -44.99 2.67 33.37
CA PHE A 224 -44.47 1.45 32.79
C PHE A 224 -43.06 1.14 33.29
N ALA A 225 -42.18 2.12 33.43
CA ALA A 225 -40.83 1.89 33.99
C ALA A 225 -40.92 1.33 35.42
N ALA A 226 -41.81 1.88 36.25
CA ALA A 226 -42.08 1.37 37.59
C ALA A 226 -42.67 -0.06 37.55
N PHE A 227 -43.58 -0.34 36.62
CA PHE A 227 -44.15 -1.67 36.38
C PHE A 227 -43.09 -2.69 35.95
N ASP A 228 -42.26 -2.36 34.96
CA ASP A 228 -41.26 -3.26 34.38
C ASP A 228 -40.14 -3.59 35.37
N ALA A 229 -39.72 -2.60 36.18
CA ALA A 229 -38.67 -2.77 37.19
C ALA A 229 -38.95 -3.93 38.18
N VAL A 230 -40.22 -4.14 38.55
CA VAL A 230 -40.63 -5.20 39.50
C VAL A 230 -41.24 -6.42 38.81
N ARG A 231 -41.50 -6.34 37.50
CA ARG A 231 -42.32 -7.31 36.75
C ARG A 231 -41.82 -8.74 36.88
N ALA A 232 -40.53 -8.95 36.62
CA ALA A 232 -39.92 -10.27 36.71
C ALA A 232 -40.03 -10.86 38.13
N LYS A 233 -39.82 -10.02 39.15
CA LYS A 233 -39.81 -10.45 40.54
C LYS A 233 -41.22 -10.76 41.08
N ILE A 234 -42.22 -10.00 40.67
CA ILE A 234 -43.63 -10.27 41.02
C ILE A 234 -44.15 -11.52 40.28
N ASN A 235 -43.75 -11.72 39.02
CA ASN A 235 -44.05 -12.97 38.30
C ASN A 235 -43.45 -14.21 38.99
N ASP A 236 -42.19 -14.11 39.44
CA ASP A 236 -41.54 -15.16 40.24
C ASP A 236 -42.32 -15.40 41.54
N TYR A 237 -42.66 -14.34 42.29
CA TYR A 237 -43.43 -14.43 43.54
C TYR A 237 -44.73 -15.23 43.39
N PHE A 238 -45.61 -14.85 42.45
CA PHE A 238 -46.87 -15.57 42.26
C PHE A 238 -46.66 -17.00 41.74
N THR A 239 -45.57 -17.25 41.01
CA THR A 239 -45.20 -18.61 40.60
C THR A 239 -44.77 -19.46 41.79
N ARG A 240 -43.97 -18.91 42.71
CA ARG A 240 -43.59 -19.57 43.97
C ARG A 240 -44.80 -19.81 44.88
N CYS A 241 -45.73 -18.87 44.99
CA CYS A 241 -46.98 -19.04 45.74
C CYS A 241 -47.85 -20.17 45.18
N ARG A 242 -47.94 -20.31 43.85
CA ARG A 242 -48.63 -21.44 43.20
C ARG A 242 -47.92 -22.76 43.43
N LEU A 243 -46.59 -22.78 43.38
CA LEU A 243 -45.79 -23.98 43.66
C LEU A 243 -45.95 -24.42 45.13
N ALA A 244 -45.96 -23.48 46.07
CA ALA A 244 -46.23 -23.73 47.48
C ALA A 244 -47.66 -24.25 47.73
N ALA A 245 -48.64 -23.82 46.93
CA ALA A 245 -50.01 -24.36 46.97
C ALA A 245 -50.12 -25.77 46.35
N PHE A 246 -49.29 -26.08 45.35
CA PHE A 246 -49.26 -27.39 44.70
C PHE A 246 -48.60 -28.46 45.58
N ASP A 247 -47.45 -28.16 46.18
CA ASP A 247 -46.76 -29.01 47.14
C ASP A 247 -46.33 -28.21 48.37
N PRO A 248 -46.99 -28.39 49.53
CA PRO A 248 -46.67 -27.66 50.76
C PRO A 248 -45.21 -27.83 51.21
N ARG A 249 -44.52 -28.90 50.80
CA ARG A 249 -43.10 -29.12 51.13
C ARG A 249 -42.19 -28.09 50.49
N ALA A 250 -42.61 -27.46 49.39
CA ALA A 250 -41.83 -26.44 48.71
C ALA A 250 -41.83 -25.09 49.45
N ALA A 251 -42.85 -24.79 50.26
CA ALA A 251 -43.06 -23.46 50.87
C ALA A 251 -41.86 -22.97 51.71
N GLY A 252 -41.25 -23.86 52.50
CA GLY A 252 -40.06 -23.52 53.29
C GLY A 252 -38.84 -23.19 52.43
N ALA A 253 -38.53 -24.04 51.45
CA ALA A 253 -37.37 -23.86 50.57
C ALA A 253 -37.48 -22.62 49.66
N LEU A 254 -38.70 -22.21 49.30
CA LEU A 254 -38.94 -21.07 48.41
C LEU A 254 -38.74 -19.70 49.07
N ASN A 255 -38.64 -19.65 50.41
CA ASN A 255 -38.42 -18.43 51.20
C ASN A 255 -36.95 -18.15 51.55
N GLY A 256 -36.02 -18.98 51.05
CA GLY A 256 -34.62 -18.99 51.46
C GLY A 256 -34.38 -20.04 52.54
N SER A 257 -33.26 -20.75 52.43
CA SER A 257 -32.84 -21.75 53.40
C SER A 257 -32.14 -21.12 54.60
N ASP A 258 -32.03 -21.87 55.70
CA ASP A 258 -31.23 -21.44 56.87
C ASP A 258 -29.78 -21.11 56.46
N ALA A 259 -29.23 -21.83 55.48
CA ALA A 259 -27.90 -21.55 54.95
C ALA A 259 -27.81 -20.20 54.23
N ASP A 260 -28.86 -19.81 53.49
CA ASP A 260 -28.92 -18.51 52.79
C ASP A 260 -28.97 -17.36 53.79
N PHE A 261 -29.76 -17.49 54.87
CA PHE A 261 -29.83 -16.48 55.92
C PHE A 261 -28.55 -16.41 56.77
N LEU A 262 -27.92 -17.56 57.06
CA LEU A 262 -26.62 -17.61 57.73
C LEU A 262 -25.54 -16.93 56.88
N ALA A 263 -25.54 -17.15 55.56
CA ALA A 263 -24.62 -16.49 54.65
C ALA A 263 -24.81 -14.97 54.64
N LEU A 264 -26.06 -14.49 54.59
CA LEU A 264 -26.39 -13.07 54.69
C LEU A 264 -25.97 -12.45 56.03
N GLY A 265 -26.14 -13.18 57.15
CA GLY A 265 -25.78 -12.73 58.49
C GLY A 265 -24.29 -12.44 58.69
N THR A 266 -23.42 -12.95 57.81
CA THR A 266 -21.97 -12.65 57.82
C THR A 266 -21.59 -11.39 57.05
N LYS A 267 -22.52 -10.77 56.32
CA LYS A 267 -22.29 -9.60 55.45
C LYS A 267 -22.86 -8.32 56.07
N ASN A 268 -22.34 -7.17 55.62
CA ASN A 268 -22.98 -5.87 55.89
C ASN A 268 -24.10 -5.65 54.85
N LEU A 269 -25.34 -5.91 55.26
CA LEU A 269 -26.50 -5.91 54.37
C LEU A 269 -26.78 -4.55 53.71
N ALA A 270 -26.34 -3.44 54.31
CA ALA A 270 -26.45 -2.12 53.68
C ALA A 270 -25.59 -1.96 52.42
N HIS A 271 -24.60 -2.84 52.20
CA HIS A 271 -23.64 -2.79 51.09
C HIS A 271 -23.74 -4.01 50.15
N CYS A 272 -24.78 -4.85 50.29
CA CYS A 272 -24.99 -6.04 49.47
C CYS A 272 -26.44 -6.14 48.96
N PRO A 273 -26.94 -5.15 48.19
CA PRO A 273 -28.34 -5.08 47.76
C PRO A 273 -28.74 -6.27 46.88
N ASP A 274 -27.82 -6.80 46.07
CA ASP A 274 -28.10 -7.91 45.14
C ASP A 274 -28.40 -9.22 45.87
N ASP A 275 -27.68 -9.52 46.95
CA ASP A 275 -27.92 -10.72 47.77
C ASP A 275 -29.28 -10.67 48.46
N VAL A 276 -29.66 -9.48 48.94
CA VAL A 276 -30.97 -9.24 49.55
C VAL A 276 -32.07 -9.27 48.48
N ALA A 277 -31.82 -8.71 47.30
CA ALA A 277 -32.74 -8.73 46.16
C ALA A 277 -32.99 -10.14 45.59
N ALA A 278 -32.05 -11.07 45.78
CA ALA A 278 -32.19 -12.47 45.35
C ALA A 278 -33.29 -13.22 46.12
N LEU A 279 -33.50 -12.91 47.40
CA LEU A 279 -34.62 -13.45 48.19
C LEU A 279 -35.98 -13.06 47.59
N PRO A 280 -37.08 -13.80 47.87
CA PRO A 280 -38.41 -13.43 47.40
C PRO A 280 -38.79 -11.98 47.72
N ILE A 281 -39.62 -11.37 46.88
CA ILE A 281 -40.06 -9.97 47.07
C ILE A 281 -40.93 -9.78 48.32
N ALA A 282 -41.62 -10.84 48.74
CA ALA A 282 -42.38 -10.94 49.97
C ALA A 282 -42.41 -12.42 50.39
N TYR A 283 -42.85 -12.71 51.62
CA TYR A 283 -42.96 -14.07 52.11
C TYR A 283 -43.90 -14.91 51.23
N VAL A 284 -43.42 -16.07 50.77
CA VAL A 284 -44.13 -17.00 49.89
C VAL A 284 -44.94 -17.97 50.72
N GLU A 285 -46.23 -18.04 50.44
CA GLU A 285 -47.17 -19.00 51.02
C GLU A 285 -48.26 -19.34 49.99
N ALA A 286 -48.94 -20.47 50.19
CA ALA A 286 -50.01 -20.93 49.30
C ALA A 286 -51.08 -19.83 49.12
N ASN A 287 -51.30 -19.42 47.86
CA ASN A 287 -52.31 -18.43 47.46
C ASN A 287 -52.22 -17.05 48.16
N ARG A 288 -51.04 -16.67 48.66
CA ARG A 288 -50.86 -15.39 49.35
C ARG A 288 -50.89 -14.20 48.39
N LEU A 289 -51.50 -13.10 48.85
CA LEU A 289 -51.49 -11.80 48.16
C LEU A 289 -50.14 -11.10 48.38
N LEU A 290 -49.65 -10.40 47.37
CA LEU A 290 -48.42 -9.59 47.47
C LEU A 290 -48.71 -8.32 48.28
N PRO A 291 -48.10 -8.09 49.46
CA PRO A 291 -48.21 -6.80 50.13
C PRO A 291 -47.51 -5.69 49.35
N LEU A 292 -48.05 -4.46 49.43
CA LEU A 292 -47.56 -3.28 48.70
C LEU A 292 -46.92 -2.20 49.60
N ASP A 293 -46.83 -2.45 50.91
CA ASP A 293 -46.29 -1.49 51.89
C ASP A 293 -45.39 -2.18 52.91
N GLU A 294 -45.98 -2.99 53.80
CA GLU A 294 -45.25 -3.70 54.85
C GLU A 294 -44.85 -5.12 54.43
N ALA A 295 -43.86 -5.71 55.11
CA ALA A 295 -43.40 -7.08 54.88
C ALA A 295 -42.90 -7.37 53.45
N ILE A 296 -42.39 -6.33 52.78
CA ILE A 296 -41.68 -6.42 51.50
C ILE A 296 -40.19 -6.57 51.78
N ASN A 297 -39.52 -7.32 50.91
CA ASN A 297 -38.07 -7.39 50.87
C ASN A 297 -37.45 -5.97 50.79
N PRO A 298 -36.55 -5.59 51.72
CA PRO A 298 -35.99 -4.24 51.77
C PRO A 298 -35.34 -3.76 50.47
N ALA A 299 -34.76 -4.67 49.67
CA ALA A 299 -34.14 -4.32 48.40
C ALA A 299 -35.16 -3.91 47.30
N TRP A 300 -36.42 -4.31 47.47
CA TRP A 300 -37.50 -4.04 46.51
C TRP A 300 -38.53 -3.03 47.02
N SER A 301 -38.46 -2.60 48.28
CA SER A 301 -39.45 -1.74 48.93
C SER A 301 -39.71 -0.44 48.17
N ALA A 302 -38.66 0.26 47.74
CA ALA A 302 -38.76 1.49 46.95
C ALA A 302 -39.42 1.25 45.58
N ALA A 303 -39.06 0.16 44.89
CA ALA A 303 -39.60 -0.18 43.57
C ALA A 303 -41.08 -0.62 43.67
N VAL A 304 -41.45 -1.36 44.72
CA VAL A 304 -42.87 -1.70 44.99
C VAL A 304 -43.67 -0.47 45.42
N GLY A 305 -43.06 0.45 46.17
CA GLY A 305 -43.67 1.75 46.48
C GLY A 305 -43.93 2.59 45.22
N ALA A 306 -42.98 2.63 44.29
CA ALA A 306 -43.16 3.28 42.98
C ALA A 306 -44.26 2.58 42.15
N LEU A 307 -44.30 1.25 42.12
CA LEU A 307 -45.40 0.49 41.52
C LEU A 307 -46.75 0.86 42.16
N ARG A 308 -46.83 0.93 43.49
CA ARG A 308 -48.07 1.27 44.20
C ARG A 308 -48.55 2.67 43.81
N ALA A 309 -47.65 3.66 43.84
CA ALA A 309 -47.97 5.06 43.58
C ALA A 309 -48.28 5.37 42.12
N GLU A 310 -47.48 4.85 41.18
CA GLU A 310 -47.54 5.21 39.76
C GLU A 310 -48.44 4.27 38.93
N VAL A 311 -48.68 3.05 39.40
CA VAL A 311 -49.41 2.01 38.64
C VAL A 311 -50.67 1.55 39.36
N VAL A 312 -50.55 1.05 40.60
CA VAL A 312 -51.68 0.42 41.30
C VAL A 312 -52.73 1.46 41.66
N ALA A 313 -52.36 2.55 42.33
CA ALA A 313 -53.32 3.57 42.75
C ALA A 313 -54.07 4.21 41.55
N PRO A 314 -53.40 4.60 40.45
CA PRO A 314 -54.09 5.19 39.29
C PRO A 314 -54.97 4.19 38.50
N LEU A 315 -54.59 2.92 38.42
CA LEU A 315 -55.28 1.94 37.57
C LEU A 315 -56.30 1.07 38.31
N LEU A 316 -56.04 0.76 39.58
CA LEU A 316 -56.80 -0.22 40.37
C LEU A 316 -57.38 0.36 41.68
N GLY A 317 -57.09 1.64 41.98
CA GLY A 317 -57.43 2.30 43.24
C GLY A 317 -56.39 2.03 44.34
N ASP A 318 -56.53 2.72 45.47
CA ASP A 318 -55.64 2.51 46.63
C ASP A 318 -55.82 1.09 47.20
N ARG A 319 -54.71 0.38 47.35
CA ARG A 319 -54.65 -1.02 47.78
C ARG A 319 -53.37 -1.27 48.58
N ASP A 320 -53.51 -2.05 49.64
CA ASP A 320 -52.37 -2.47 50.47
C ASP A 320 -51.78 -3.83 50.02
N SER A 321 -52.48 -4.55 49.14
CA SER A 321 -52.00 -5.81 48.57
C SER A 321 -52.55 -6.06 47.16
N LEU A 322 -51.86 -6.94 46.42
CA LEU A 322 -52.17 -7.29 45.04
C LEU A 322 -52.43 -8.80 44.91
N SER A 323 -53.52 -9.17 44.24
CA SER A 323 -53.77 -10.57 43.86
C SER A 323 -53.09 -10.94 42.54
N ALA A 324 -52.95 -12.24 42.29
CA ALA A 324 -52.44 -12.73 41.01
C ALA A 324 -53.33 -12.30 39.82
N ALA A 325 -54.65 -12.18 40.04
CA ALA A 325 -55.59 -11.70 39.04
C ALA A 325 -55.39 -10.20 38.74
N ASP A 326 -55.20 -9.39 39.78
CA ASP A 326 -54.92 -7.96 39.63
C ASP A 326 -53.60 -7.72 38.89
N TRP A 327 -52.57 -8.48 39.24
CA TRP A 327 -51.28 -8.43 38.57
C TRP A 327 -51.39 -8.82 37.08
N SER A 328 -52.12 -9.89 36.77
CA SER A 328 -52.39 -10.28 35.37
C SER A 328 -53.16 -9.19 34.61
N ALA A 329 -54.07 -8.48 35.27
CA ALA A 329 -54.81 -7.37 34.65
C ALA A 329 -53.90 -6.16 34.37
N LEU A 330 -52.94 -5.86 35.27
CA LEU A 330 -51.92 -4.83 35.03
C LEU A 330 -51.00 -5.20 33.85
N CYS A 331 -50.54 -6.46 33.80
CA CYS A 331 -49.77 -6.97 32.66
C CYS A 331 -50.54 -6.80 31.34
N ALA A 332 -51.83 -7.13 31.32
CA ALA A 332 -52.66 -6.98 30.13
C ALA A 332 -52.84 -5.50 29.71
N ARG A 333 -52.95 -4.57 30.67
CA ARG A 333 -53.10 -3.13 30.38
C ARG A 333 -51.86 -2.50 29.75
N PHE A 334 -50.66 -2.97 30.11
CA PHE A 334 -49.42 -2.47 29.53
C PHE A 334 -48.94 -3.22 28.29
N ALA A 335 -49.56 -4.36 27.94
CA ALA A 335 -49.16 -5.17 26.79
C ALA A 335 -49.20 -4.39 25.46
N ALA A 336 -50.23 -3.58 25.25
CA ALA A 336 -50.37 -2.76 24.03
C ALA A 336 -49.29 -1.67 23.95
N HIS A 337 -48.99 -1.01 25.08
CA HIS A 337 -47.93 0.00 25.18
C HIS A 337 -46.52 -0.58 25.00
N GLU A 338 -46.26 -1.78 25.52
CA GLU A 338 -45.01 -2.52 25.31
C GLU A 338 -44.83 -2.92 23.84
N ALA A 339 -45.87 -3.52 23.23
CA ALA A 339 -45.84 -3.90 21.82
C ALA A 339 -45.61 -2.68 20.91
N TRP A 340 -46.27 -1.56 21.19
CA TRP A 340 -46.07 -0.30 20.46
C TRP A 340 -44.64 0.22 20.60
N ARG A 341 -44.07 0.29 21.80
CA ARG A 341 -42.67 0.72 21.97
C ARG A 341 -41.67 -0.20 21.28
N ALA A 342 -41.91 -1.51 21.32
CA ALA A 342 -41.08 -2.48 20.62
C ALA A 342 -41.18 -2.37 19.09
N ALA A 343 -42.30 -1.85 18.57
CA ALA A 343 -42.51 -1.61 17.14
C ALA A 343 -41.89 -0.30 16.62
N ARG A 344 -41.14 0.44 17.45
CA ARG A 344 -40.44 1.65 17.02
C ARG A 344 -39.41 1.30 15.94
N VAL A 345 -39.48 1.98 14.80
CA VAL A 345 -38.48 1.87 13.73
C VAL A 345 -37.21 2.62 14.14
N ASP A 346 -36.07 1.93 14.09
CA ASP A 346 -34.76 2.55 14.29
C ASP A 346 -34.26 3.12 12.96
N THR A 347 -34.36 4.43 12.81
CA THR A 347 -34.02 5.16 11.59
C THR A 347 -33.34 6.48 11.96
N PRO A 348 -32.37 6.97 11.16
CA PRO A 348 -31.75 8.29 11.36
C PRO A 348 -32.76 9.44 11.43
N LEU A 349 -33.96 9.25 10.85
CA LEU A 349 -35.07 10.21 10.90
C LEU A 349 -35.63 10.44 12.31
N ALA A 350 -35.25 9.64 13.29
CA ALA A 350 -35.62 9.85 14.68
C ALA A 350 -35.17 11.22 15.22
N ALA A 351 -34.13 11.83 14.65
CA ALA A 351 -33.63 13.15 15.00
C ALA A 351 -34.53 14.30 14.47
N ILE A 352 -35.36 14.05 13.46
CA ILE A 352 -36.26 15.07 12.88
C ILE A 352 -37.41 15.35 13.84
N GLU A 353 -37.70 16.64 14.04
CA GLU A 353 -38.82 17.11 14.85
C GLU A 353 -40.16 16.55 14.34
N GLU A 354 -41.08 16.25 15.25
CA GLU A 354 -42.38 15.67 14.92
C GLU A 354 -43.16 16.51 13.90
N ALA A 355 -43.18 17.84 14.05
CA ALA A 355 -43.89 18.72 13.11
C ALA A 355 -43.33 18.62 11.67
N ARG A 356 -42.01 18.65 11.52
CA ARG A 356 -41.35 18.53 10.21
C ARG A 356 -41.52 17.14 9.61
N LEU A 357 -41.45 16.08 10.42
CA LEU A 357 -41.67 14.72 9.94
C LEU A 357 -43.10 14.51 9.40
N GLN A 358 -44.11 15.11 10.05
CA GLN A 358 -45.49 15.08 9.56
C GLN A 358 -45.65 15.84 8.23
N GLU A 359 -45.02 17.01 8.12
CA GLU A 359 -45.00 17.80 6.88
C GLU A 359 -44.39 16.99 5.72
N ILE A 360 -43.24 16.36 5.96
CA ILE A 360 -42.57 15.50 4.98
C ILE A 360 -43.45 14.31 4.59
N ALA A 361 -44.04 13.61 5.57
CA ALA A 361 -44.83 12.40 5.32
C ALA A 361 -46.15 12.68 4.59
N ALA A 362 -46.78 13.84 4.85
CA ALA A 362 -48.05 14.25 4.26
C ALA A 362 -47.88 15.06 2.96
N GLY A 363 -46.69 15.61 2.71
CA GLY A 363 -46.38 16.39 1.52
C GLY A 363 -46.29 15.55 0.23
N ASP A 364 -46.23 16.27 -0.87
CA ASP A 364 -46.12 15.77 -2.25
C ASP A 364 -44.66 15.63 -2.71
N GLY A 365 -43.70 15.79 -1.80
CA GLY A 365 -42.26 15.65 -2.08
C GLY A 365 -41.88 14.34 -2.77
N LEU A 366 -42.47 13.19 -2.39
CA LEU A 366 -42.21 11.91 -3.06
C LEU A 366 -42.54 11.96 -4.56
N ALA A 367 -43.66 12.59 -4.92
CA ALA A 367 -44.11 12.70 -6.30
C ALA A 367 -43.32 13.77 -7.08
N LEU A 368 -43.06 14.93 -6.45
CA LEU A 368 -42.34 16.04 -7.08
C LEU A 368 -40.86 15.70 -7.32
N ILE A 369 -40.19 15.14 -6.31
CA ILE A 369 -38.79 14.72 -6.38
C ILE A 369 -38.66 13.51 -7.32
N GLY A 370 -39.60 12.56 -7.27
CA GLY A 370 -39.64 11.44 -8.23
C GLY A 370 -39.85 11.90 -9.68
N ALA A 371 -40.60 12.98 -9.90
CA ALA A 371 -40.74 13.57 -11.23
C ALA A 371 -39.45 14.23 -11.73
N LEU A 372 -38.65 14.83 -10.84
CA LEU A 372 -37.31 15.34 -11.19
C LEU A 372 -36.37 14.18 -11.58
N ILE A 373 -36.36 13.08 -10.82
CA ILE A 373 -35.60 11.87 -11.16
C ILE A 373 -36.01 11.31 -12.51
N ALA A 374 -37.31 11.21 -12.78
CA ALA A 374 -37.82 10.70 -14.06
C ALA A 374 -37.47 11.64 -15.23
N ARG A 375 -37.47 12.96 -15.00
CA ARG A 375 -37.08 13.96 -15.99
C ARG A 375 -35.58 13.88 -16.27
N ASP A 376 -34.76 13.67 -15.26
CA ASP A 376 -33.33 13.43 -15.42
C ASP A 376 -33.10 12.19 -16.27
N LYS A 377 -33.64 11.05 -15.84
CA LYS A 377 -33.50 9.76 -16.51
C LYS A 377 -33.97 9.76 -17.97
N ALA A 378 -34.87 10.65 -18.35
CA ALA A 378 -35.28 10.81 -19.75
C ALA A 378 -34.12 11.25 -20.68
N LEU A 379 -33.09 11.89 -20.13
CA LEU A 379 -31.88 12.33 -20.84
C LEU A 379 -30.76 11.28 -20.86
N GLU A 380 -30.98 10.10 -20.26
CA GLU A 380 -29.99 9.01 -20.18
C GLU A 380 -29.40 8.65 -21.56
N GLY A 381 -30.23 8.64 -22.60
CA GLY A 381 -29.77 8.35 -23.97
C GLY A 381 -28.79 9.38 -24.52
N GLU A 382 -29.02 10.67 -24.26
CA GLU A 382 -28.13 11.76 -24.71
C GLU A 382 -26.82 11.73 -23.93
N ALA A 383 -26.89 11.49 -22.63
CA ALA A 383 -25.72 11.46 -21.76
C ALA A 383 -24.83 10.23 -22.02
N ASN A 384 -25.43 9.06 -22.23
CA ASN A 384 -24.71 7.85 -22.64
C ASN A 384 -24.03 8.04 -24.01
N ALA A 385 -24.65 8.82 -24.91
CA ALA A 385 -24.03 9.13 -26.20
C ALA A 385 -22.81 10.04 -26.04
N ILE A 386 -22.78 10.96 -25.08
CA ILE A 386 -21.60 11.79 -24.78
C ILE A 386 -20.45 10.94 -24.23
N GLU A 387 -20.72 10.06 -23.27
CA GLU A 387 -19.73 9.11 -22.74
C GLU A 387 -19.20 8.17 -23.82
N ALA A 388 -20.06 7.72 -24.73
CA ALA A 388 -19.65 6.87 -25.83
C ALA A 388 -18.73 7.62 -26.82
N VAL A 389 -18.94 8.92 -27.04
CA VAL A 389 -18.03 9.77 -27.84
C VAL A 389 -16.69 9.94 -27.13
N GLU A 390 -16.70 10.20 -25.82
CA GLU A 390 -15.48 10.26 -25.00
C GLU A 390 -14.68 8.96 -25.12
N ARG A 391 -15.35 7.82 -24.89
CA ARG A 391 -14.76 6.50 -24.97
C ARG A 391 -14.16 6.24 -26.36
N LEU A 392 -14.88 6.61 -27.42
CA LEU A 392 -14.39 6.44 -28.80
C LEU A 392 -13.15 7.29 -29.08
N ALA A 393 -13.14 8.55 -28.66
CA ALA A 393 -12.01 9.46 -28.87
C ALA A 393 -10.76 8.99 -28.12
N HIS A 394 -10.90 8.59 -26.85
CA HIS A 394 -9.82 8.01 -26.06
C HIS A 394 -9.30 6.70 -26.68
N TYR A 395 -10.19 5.79 -27.06
CA TYR A 395 -9.79 4.51 -27.62
C TYR A 395 -9.11 4.63 -28.98
N ALA A 396 -9.58 5.54 -29.85
CA ALA A 396 -8.96 5.80 -31.16
C ALA A 396 -7.52 6.32 -31.03
N ARG A 397 -7.25 7.15 -30.00
CA ARG A 397 -5.92 7.68 -29.70
C ARG A 397 -5.00 6.63 -29.09
N ASP A 398 -5.50 5.84 -28.13
CA ASP A 398 -4.65 5.17 -27.15
C ASP A 398 -4.54 3.64 -27.32
N LEU A 399 -5.56 2.94 -27.86
CA LEU A 399 -5.57 1.48 -27.87
C LEU A 399 -4.40 0.87 -28.65
N GLY A 400 -3.99 1.48 -29.77
CA GLY A 400 -2.84 1.02 -30.54
C GLY A 400 -1.52 1.11 -29.76
N ALA A 401 -1.32 2.20 -29.02
CA ALA A 401 -0.17 2.41 -28.15
C ALA A 401 -0.18 1.43 -26.97
N LEU A 402 -1.33 1.27 -26.30
CA LEU A 402 -1.48 0.31 -25.20
C LEU A 402 -1.21 -1.12 -25.67
N ALA A 403 -1.78 -1.55 -26.79
CA ALA A 403 -1.58 -2.89 -27.32
C ALA A 403 -0.09 -3.16 -27.64
N ASN A 404 0.62 -2.19 -28.23
CA ASN A 404 2.06 -2.30 -28.49
C ASN A 404 2.91 -2.29 -27.20
N ASN A 405 2.38 -1.77 -26.09
CA ASN A 405 3.06 -1.74 -24.79
C ASN A 405 2.61 -2.80 -23.79
N PHE A 406 1.53 -3.52 -24.08
CA PHE A 406 0.96 -4.56 -23.23
C PHE A 406 1.16 -5.95 -23.86
N VAL A 407 0.75 -6.11 -25.13
CA VAL A 407 0.77 -7.39 -25.84
C VAL A 407 2.17 -7.73 -26.35
N SER A 408 2.91 -6.75 -26.89
CA SER A 408 4.20 -7.00 -27.55
C SER A 408 5.41 -6.34 -26.88
N PHE A 409 5.22 -5.34 -26.00
CA PHE A 409 6.30 -4.50 -25.44
C PHE A 409 7.22 -3.91 -26.53
N ARG A 410 6.68 -3.67 -27.72
CA ARG A 410 7.43 -3.24 -28.89
C ARG A 410 8.22 -1.98 -28.61
N ASP A 411 7.60 -0.98 -28.00
CA ASP A 411 8.22 0.32 -27.78
C ASP A 411 9.44 0.22 -26.86
N PHE A 412 9.44 -0.74 -25.93
CA PHE A 412 10.61 -1.00 -25.10
C PHE A 412 11.80 -1.58 -25.89
N TYR A 413 11.56 -2.43 -26.89
CA TYR A 413 12.63 -3.15 -27.59
C TYR A 413 13.07 -2.52 -28.92
N VAL A 414 12.21 -1.73 -29.58
CA VAL A 414 12.48 -1.15 -30.90
C VAL A 414 13.24 0.19 -30.83
N THR A 415 13.26 0.83 -29.65
CA THR A 415 13.96 2.10 -29.34
C THR A 415 15.46 2.14 -29.66
N SER A 416 16.12 0.99 -29.85
CA SER A 416 17.58 0.93 -30.02
C SER A 416 18.07 1.32 -31.42
N LYS A 417 17.19 1.43 -32.44
CA LYS A 417 17.59 1.79 -33.82
C LYS A 417 16.72 2.90 -34.42
N GLY A 418 17.19 4.15 -34.30
CA GLY A 418 16.96 5.18 -35.31
C GLY A 418 15.62 5.93 -35.34
N ASN A 419 14.62 5.53 -34.56
CA ASN A 419 13.36 6.28 -34.47
C ASN A 419 13.23 6.88 -33.06
N GLY A 420 13.21 8.20 -32.98
CA GLY A 420 13.15 8.94 -31.72
C GLY A 420 11.90 8.67 -30.89
N HIS A 421 12.03 8.93 -29.58
CA HIS A 421 10.98 9.30 -28.63
C HIS A 421 9.92 8.28 -28.17
N LEU A 422 9.72 7.12 -28.81
CA LEU A 422 8.77 6.12 -28.28
C LEU A 422 9.33 5.45 -27.02
N ARG A 423 8.82 5.79 -25.84
CA ARG A 423 9.17 5.14 -24.56
C ARG A 423 8.03 4.21 -24.17
N ALA A 424 8.36 3.08 -23.57
CA ALA A 424 7.34 2.17 -23.09
C ALA A 424 6.54 2.79 -21.94
N VAL A 425 5.27 2.41 -21.79
CA VAL A 425 4.34 3.00 -20.80
C VAL A 425 4.81 2.82 -19.35
N PHE A 426 5.63 1.81 -19.06
CA PHE A 426 6.21 1.61 -17.72
C PHE A 426 7.51 2.41 -17.49
N GLN A 427 8.05 3.11 -18.49
CA GLN A 427 9.27 3.91 -18.34
C GLN A 427 8.93 5.32 -17.86
N ALA A 428 9.11 5.55 -16.56
CA ALA A 428 8.81 6.81 -15.86
C ALA A 428 9.65 8.00 -16.32
N GLY A 429 10.87 7.78 -16.83
CA GLY A 429 11.78 8.88 -17.16
C GLY A 429 13.25 8.49 -17.26
N THR A 430 14.13 9.43 -16.94
CA THR A 430 15.59 9.27 -17.00
C THR A 430 16.26 9.77 -15.73
N LEU A 431 17.00 8.90 -15.05
CA LEU A 431 17.81 9.25 -13.87
C LEU A 431 19.24 9.59 -14.30
N PHE A 432 19.74 10.76 -13.91
CA PHE A 432 21.14 11.15 -14.02
C PHE A 432 21.84 10.98 -12.68
N LEU A 433 22.82 10.07 -12.63
CA LEU A 433 23.57 9.79 -11.42
C LEU A 433 24.95 9.22 -11.75
N ASP A 434 25.99 9.69 -11.06
CA ASP A 434 27.37 9.19 -11.20
C ASP A 434 27.94 9.23 -12.64
N GLY A 435 27.65 10.31 -13.38
CA GLY A 435 28.11 10.45 -14.77
C GLY A 435 27.42 9.48 -15.73
N ARG A 436 26.20 9.05 -15.40
CA ARG A 436 25.39 8.12 -16.21
C ARG A 436 23.98 8.64 -16.37
N SER A 437 23.33 8.24 -17.45
CA SER A 437 21.89 8.36 -17.60
C SER A 437 21.27 6.96 -17.66
N CYS A 438 20.30 6.71 -16.79
CA CYS A 438 19.54 5.46 -16.72
C CYS A 438 18.15 5.70 -17.31
N ASN A 439 17.83 5.00 -18.42
CA ASN A 439 16.59 5.16 -19.17
C ASN A 439 15.53 4.11 -18.81
N LEU A 440 15.89 3.09 -18.03
CA LEU A 440 14.94 2.14 -17.45
C LEU A 440 14.70 2.55 -15.99
N CYS A 441 13.73 3.43 -15.81
CA CYS A 441 13.19 3.85 -14.53
C CYS A 441 11.71 3.48 -14.50
N VAL A 442 11.25 2.82 -13.44
CA VAL A 442 9.83 2.48 -13.25
C VAL A 442 9.33 3.17 -11.98
N HIS A 443 8.07 3.60 -11.97
CA HIS A 443 7.40 4.04 -10.75
C HIS A 443 7.28 2.88 -9.76
N VAL A 444 7.32 3.16 -8.47
CA VAL A 444 7.25 2.14 -7.43
C VAL A 444 6.25 2.60 -6.37
N LEU A 445 5.14 1.85 -6.24
CA LEU A 445 4.12 2.13 -5.24
C LEU A 445 4.58 1.71 -3.83
N ASP A 446 5.27 0.56 -3.72
CA ASP A 446 5.83 0.04 -2.47
C ASP A 446 7.25 -0.50 -2.70
N ALA A 447 8.25 0.24 -2.25
CA ALA A 447 9.67 -0.12 -2.45
C ALA A 447 10.08 -1.40 -1.74
N ALA A 448 9.42 -1.76 -0.62
CA ALA A 448 9.76 -2.96 0.13
C ALA A 448 9.24 -4.21 -0.60
N LYS A 449 7.95 -4.22 -0.97
CA LYS A 449 7.34 -5.29 -1.76
C LYS A 449 8.01 -5.43 -3.11
N HIS A 450 8.25 -4.30 -3.78
CA HIS A 450 8.86 -4.32 -5.10
C HIS A 450 10.27 -4.91 -5.07
N ALA A 451 11.09 -4.56 -4.07
CA ALA A 451 12.45 -5.06 -3.99
C ALA A 451 12.53 -6.58 -3.78
N ALA A 452 11.57 -7.17 -3.05
CA ALA A 452 11.54 -8.61 -2.80
C ALA A 452 11.44 -9.42 -4.09
N LEU A 453 10.56 -9.00 -5.01
CA LEU A 453 10.36 -9.68 -6.29
C LEU A 453 11.40 -9.26 -7.34
N ALA A 454 11.72 -7.97 -7.42
CA ALA A 454 12.65 -7.44 -8.42
C ALA A 454 14.09 -7.93 -8.25
N THR A 455 14.48 -8.43 -7.08
CA THR A 455 15.78 -9.11 -6.89
C THR A 455 15.95 -10.33 -7.81
N LEU A 456 14.84 -10.97 -8.23
CA LEU A 456 14.87 -12.10 -9.17
C LEU A 456 15.19 -11.67 -10.61
N SER A 457 15.14 -10.37 -10.92
CA SER A 457 15.45 -9.82 -12.26
C SER A 457 16.92 -10.01 -12.65
N GLY A 458 17.83 -10.11 -11.67
CA GLY A 458 19.27 -10.12 -11.89
C GLY A 458 19.86 -8.77 -12.33
N VAL A 459 19.07 -7.69 -12.26
CA VAL A 459 19.46 -6.32 -12.62
C VAL A 459 19.90 -5.55 -11.37
N TYR A 460 20.93 -4.70 -11.47
CA TYR A 460 21.28 -3.79 -10.38
C TYR A 460 20.27 -2.64 -10.36
N LEU A 461 19.54 -2.50 -9.26
CA LEU A 461 18.47 -1.51 -9.12
C LEU A 461 18.81 -0.52 -7.99
N ALA A 462 18.64 0.77 -8.25
CA ALA A 462 18.65 1.80 -7.22
C ALA A 462 17.24 2.37 -7.06
N TYR A 463 16.71 2.26 -5.85
CA TYR A 463 15.47 2.92 -5.47
C TYR A 463 15.82 4.35 -5.07
N CYS A 464 15.11 5.30 -5.66
CA CYS A 464 15.30 6.71 -5.40
C CYS A 464 13.98 7.35 -4.98
N ASP A 465 14.02 8.09 -3.88
CA ASP A 465 12.94 8.99 -3.50
C ASP A 465 13.15 10.28 -4.28
N CYS A 466 12.18 10.65 -5.09
CA CYS A 466 12.20 11.84 -5.93
C CYS A 466 11.28 12.89 -5.32
N VAL A 467 11.82 14.08 -5.08
CA VAL A 467 11.09 15.19 -4.47
C VAL A 467 11.17 16.41 -5.38
N ARG A 468 10.03 17.07 -5.58
CA ARG A 468 9.95 18.35 -6.29
C ARG A 468 8.88 19.19 -5.60
N GLY A 469 9.31 20.22 -4.88
CA GLY A 469 8.39 21.02 -4.05
C GLY A 469 7.70 20.17 -2.98
N GLY A 470 6.37 20.16 -2.96
CA GLY A 470 5.54 19.34 -2.05
C GLY A 470 5.25 17.92 -2.56
N GLU A 471 5.54 17.63 -3.83
CA GLU A 471 5.24 16.35 -4.47
C GLU A 471 6.38 15.34 -4.25
N LYS A 472 6.01 14.07 -4.13
CA LYS A 472 6.94 12.96 -3.91
C LYS A 472 6.54 11.77 -4.76
N MET A 473 7.54 11.10 -5.31
CA MET A 473 7.38 9.81 -5.96
C MET A 473 8.58 8.91 -5.70
N THR A 474 8.40 7.61 -5.84
CA THR A 474 9.49 6.64 -5.70
C THR A 474 9.71 5.95 -7.03
N ILE A 475 10.97 5.86 -7.45
CA ILE A 475 11.34 5.17 -8.68
C ILE A 475 12.36 4.06 -8.40
N ALA A 476 12.36 3.03 -9.24
CA ALA A 476 13.46 2.06 -9.33
C ALA A 476 14.20 2.25 -10.65
N ALA A 477 15.47 2.67 -10.57
CA ALA A 477 16.33 2.88 -11.72
C ALA A 477 17.29 1.70 -11.94
N ALA A 478 17.33 1.19 -13.17
CA ALA A 478 18.19 0.08 -13.55
C ALA A 478 19.57 0.54 -14.02
N PHE A 479 20.61 0.06 -13.35
CA PHE A 479 22.01 0.25 -13.73
C PHE A 479 22.50 -0.98 -14.50
N THR A 480 22.65 -0.83 -15.81
CA THR A 480 22.94 -1.94 -16.71
C THR A 480 24.31 -1.83 -17.41
N ALA A 481 25.00 -0.69 -17.22
CA ALA A 481 26.38 -0.44 -17.67
C ALA A 481 27.17 0.40 -16.64
N GLY A 482 28.51 0.26 -16.64
CA GLY A 482 29.43 0.91 -15.70
C GLY A 482 29.90 0.00 -14.55
N ASP A 483 30.12 0.60 -13.38
CA ASP A 483 30.52 -0.06 -12.12
C ASP A 483 29.64 0.38 -10.94
N ALA A 484 29.77 -0.22 -9.76
CA ALA A 484 28.94 0.11 -8.59
C ALA A 484 29.69 0.90 -7.51
N ASP A 485 30.92 1.36 -7.77
CA ASP A 485 31.81 1.84 -6.70
C ASP A 485 31.30 3.10 -6.00
N GLN A 486 30.48 3.87 -6.71
CA GLN A 486 29.95 5.16 -6.27
C GLN A 486 28.45 5.13 -5.97
N LEU A 487 27.80 3.97 -6.11
CA LEU A 487 26.38 3.79 -5.84
C LEU A 487 26.20 3.45 -4.35
N MET A 488 25.71 4.41 -3.56
CA MET A 488 25.50 4.26 -2.13
C MET A 488 24.19 4.92 -1.70
N VAL A 489 23.55 4.36 -0.68
CA VAL A 489 22.36 4.95 -0.07
C VAL A 489 22.70 6.36 0.45
N GLY A 490 21.81 7.32 0.20
CA GLY A 490 21.99 8.75 0.51
C GLY A 490 22.67 9.56 -0.60
N ARG A 491 23.11 8.93 -1.70
CA ARG A 491 23.64 9.68 -2.86
C ARG A 491 22.51 10.36 -3.61
N ASN A 492 22.74 11.62 -3.97
CA ASN A 492 21.80 12.42 -4.74
C ASN A 492 22.08 12.30 -6.25
N GLY A 493 21.02 12.42 -7.04
CA GLY A 493 21.00 12.54 -8.48
C GLY A 493 19.83 13.41 -8.91
N VAL A 494 19.64 13.54 -10.22
CA VAL A 494 18.53 14.30 -10.80
C VAL A 494 17.71 13.38 -11.68
N PHE A 495 16.41 13.30 -11.43
CA PHE A 495 15.49 12.54 -12.26
C PHE A 495 14.68 13.48 -13.14
N TYR A 496 14.58 13.16 -14.43
CA TYR A 496 13.67 13.82 -15.35
C TYR A 496 12.54 12.86 -15.69
N ASP A 497 11.29 13.26 -15.43
CA ASP A 497 10.13 12.48 -15.84
C ASP A 497 9.87 12.58 -17.36
N ARG A 498 8.71 12.09 -17.82
CA ARG A 498 8.34 12.18 -19.23
C ARG A 498 7.95 13.57 -19.70
N ASP A 499 7.50 14.44 -18.80
CA ASP A 499 7.18 15.84 -19.09
C ASP A 499 8.45 16.71 -19.17
N GLY A 500 9.63 16.16 -18.84
CA GLY A 500 10.89 16.89 -18.78
C GLY A 500 11.04 17.71 -17.49
N LYS A 501 10.16 17.50 -16.50
CA LYS A 501 10.28 18.08 -15.16
C LYS A 501 11.40 17.37 -14.41
N ASP A 502 12.30 18.16 -13.84
CA ASP A 502 13.37 17.75 -12.95
C ASP A 502 12.91 17.51 -11.51
N TRP A 503 13.50 16.49 -10.88
CA TRP A 503 13.21 16.06 -9.51
C TRP A 503 14.53 15.76 -8.79
N ASP A 504 14.62 16.17 -7.52
CA ASP A 504 15.73 15.82 -6.65
C ASP A 504 15.59 14.34 -6.26
N ALA A 505 16.52 13.50 -6.72
CA ALA A 505 16.47 12.06 -6.49
C ALA A 505 17.52 11.64 -5.45
N THR A 506 17.12 10.97 -4.39
CA THR A 506 18.05 10.42 -3.38
C THR A 506 17.94 8.91 -3.31
N ILE A 507 19.06 8.20 -3.43
CA ILE A 507 19.07 6.73 -3.33
C ILE A 507 18.67 6.32 -1.91
N THR A 508 17.61 5.55 -1.77
CA THR A 508 17.13 5.01 -0.48
C THR A 508 17.47 3.53 -0.30
N LYS A 509 17.53 2.76 -1.40
CA LYS A 509 17.84 1.33 -1.35
C LYS A 509 18.55 0.86 -2.62
N LEU A 510 19.38 -0.17 -2.48
CA LEU A 510 20.13 -0.79 -3.58
C LEU A 510 19.89 -2.30 -3.61
N ILE A 511 19.66 -2.85 -4.80
CA ILE A 511 19.70 -4.29 -5.07
C ILE A 511 20.98 -4.56 -5.86
N GLU A 512 21.90 -5.30 -5.25
CA GLU A 512 23.22 -5.54 -5.80
C GLU A 512 23.25 -6.76 -6.75
N HIS A 513 23.42 -6.50 -8.04
CA HIS A 513 23.76 -7.51 -9.04
C HIS A 513 24.97 -7.07 -9.90
N PRO A 514 25.66 -7.97 -10.61
CA PRO A 514 26.77 -7.56 -11.48
C PRO A 514 26.29 -6.58 -12.57
N ILE A 515 26.97 -5.43 -12.71
CA ILE A 515 26.67 -4.42 -13.74
C ILE A 515 27.47 -4.70 -15.02
N SER A 516 28.75 -5.07 -14.89
CA SER A 516 29.62 -5.39 -16.03
C SER A 516 30.61 -6.52 -15.74
N ILE A 517 31.03 -7.23 -16.80
CA ILE A 517 32.03 -8.30 -16.70
C ILE A 517 33.39 -7.74 -16.26
N ARG A 518 33.72 -6.51 -16.70
CA ARG A 518 34.97 -5.81 -16.32
C ARG A 518 35.03 -5.54 -14.82
N GLN A 519 33.91 -5.14 -14.22
CA GLN A 519 33.82 -4.98 -12.77
C GLN A 519 34.04 -6.32 -12.05
N ALA A 520 33.41 -7.39 -12.55
CA ALA A 520 33.50 -8.73 -11.95
C ALA A 520 34.92 -9.30 -11.90
N PHE A 521 35.79 -8.91 -12.83
CA PHE A 521 37.22 -9.26 -12.80
C PHE A 521 37.93 -8.72 -11.55
N TRP A 522 37.62 -7.48 -11.15
CA TRP A 522 38.28 -6.80 -10.03
C TRP A 522 37.62 -7.09 -8.66
N THR A 523 36.38 -7.60 -8.64
CA THR A 523 35.63 -7.85 -7.40
C THR A 523 36.35 -8.72 -6.37
N PRO A 524 36.99 -9.87 -6.74
CA PRO A 524 37.71 -10.69 -5.77
C PRO A 524 38.87 -9.95 -5.09
N TYR A 525 39.61 -9.15 -5.87
CA TYR A 525 40.73 -8.36 -5.38
C TYR A 525 40.27 -7.24 -4.45
N LYS A 526 39.19 -6.53 -4.79
CA LYS A 526 38.59 -5.50 -3.91
C LYS A 526 38.15 -6.09 -2.57
N LYS A 527 37.52 -7.28 -2.60
CA LYS A 527 37.14 -7.99 -1.37
C LYS A 527 38.37 -8.37 -0.53
N LEU A 528 39.43 -8.87 -1.16
CA LEU A 528 40.67 -9.19 -0.46
C LEU A 528 41.31 -7.94 0.18
N VAL A 529 41.42 -6.83 -0.56
CA VAL A 529 41.95 -5.57 -0.04
C VAL A 529 41.11 -5.05 1.13
N ARG A 530 39.78 -5.12 1.04
CA ARG A 530 38.88 -4.74 2.13
C ARG A 530 39.09 -5.61 3.37
N LEU A 531 39.16 -6.93 3.21
CA LEU A 531 39.42 -7.85 4.32
C LEU A 531 40.80 -7.60 4.96
N VAL A 532 41.85 -7.35 4.16
CA VAL A 532 43.19 -7.00 4.67
C VAL A 532 43.14 -5.67 5.42
N GLY A 533 42.43 -4.67 4.90
CA GLY A 533 42.20 -3.39 5.57
C GLY A 533 41.47 -3.55 6.90
N GLU A 534 40.40 -4.34 6.94
CA GLU A 534 39.65 -4.65 8.16
C GLU A 534 40.51 -5.40 9.19
N GLN A 535 41.37 -6.34 8.75
CA GLN A 535 42.32 -7.03 9.63
C GLN A 535 43.42 -6.09 10.14
N PHE A 536 43.93 -5.18 9.30
CA PHE A 536 44.88 -4.15 9.72
C PHE A 536 44.26 -3.17 10.71
N GLN A 537 43.00 -2.75 10.50
CA GLN A 537 42.26 -1.91 11.43
C GLN A 537 42.00 -2.63 12.75
N LYS A 538 41.59 -3.90 12.72
CA LYS A 538 41.43 -4.73 13.93
C LYS A 538 42.77 -4.91 14.66
N PHE A 539 43.87 -5.13 13.94
CA PHE A 539 45.21 -5.24 14.52
C PHE A 539 45.69 -3.90 15.11
N ALA A 540 45.47 -2.78 14.40
CA ALA A 540 45.80 -1.45 14.88
C ALA A 540 44.97 -1.08 16.12
N ALA A 541 43.68 -1.40 16.13
CA ALA A 541 42.80 -1.22 17.29
C ALA A 541 43.21 -2.12 18.46
N ALA A 542 43.60 -3.38 18.21
CA ALA A 542 44.10 -4.27 19.25
C ALA A 542 45.45 -3.80 19.82
N ARG A 543 46.35 -3.26 18.99
CA ARG A 543 47.61 -2.66 19.44
C ARG A 543 47.40 -1.35 20.19
N ALA A 544 46.49 -0.49 19.72
CA ALA A 544 46.12 0.74 20.40
C ALA A 544 45.52 0.41 21.77
N LYS A 545 44.59 -0.54 21.85
CA LYS A 545 44.02 -1.03 23.10
C LYS A 545 45.06 -1.64 24.04
N ALA A 546 46.00 -2.43 23.51
CA ALA A 546 47.09 -2.99 24.32
C ALA A 546 48.07 -1.91 24.81
N ALA A 547 48.30 -0.85 24.04
CA ALA A 547 49.11 0.30 24.45
C ALA A 547 48.37 1.15 25.51
N ASP A 548 47.06 1.36 25.34
CA ASP A 548 46.20 2.06 26.29
C ASP A 548 46.11 1.31 27.64
N ASP A 549 45.94 -0.01 27.62
CA ASP A 549 45.98 -0.87 28.81
C ASP A 549 47.36 -0.82 29.51
N MET A 550 48.45 -0.71 28.74
CA MET A 550 49.81 -0.53 29.27
C MET A 550 49.98 0.83 29.96
N THR A 551 49.42 1.91 29.38
CA THR A 551 49.44 3.24 30.00
C THR A 551 48.52 3.33 31.22
N ALA A 552 47.35 2.68 31.22
CA ALA A 552 46.45 2.62 32.37
C ALA A 552 47.08 1.87 33.54
N SER A 553 47.81 0.77 33.28
CA SER A 553 48.56 0.04 34.32
C SER A 553 49.75 0.84 34.86
N GLY A 554 50.46 1.61 34.02
CA GLY A 554 51.54 2.51 34.44
C GLY A 554 51.07 3.69 35.30
N VAL A 555 49.85 4.22 35.07
CA VAL A 555 49.25 5.28 35.89
C VAL A 555 48.80 4.75 37.26
N LEU A 556 48.28 3.53 37.32
CA LEU A 556 47.92 2.85 38.58
C LEU A 556 49.16 2.53 39.44
N ASP A 557 50.28 2.17 38.81
CA ASP A 557 51.57 1.96 39.51
C ASP A 557 52.25 3.28 39.91
N ALA A 558 52.02 4.38 39.17
CA ALA A 558 52.48 5.71 39.54
C ALA A 558 51.68 6.31 40.71
N GLN A 559 50.36 6.08 40.79
CA GLN A 559 49.53 6.48 41.94
C GLN A 559 49.91 5.72 43.21
N LYS A 560 50.17 4.40 43.13
CA LYS A 560 50.66 3.61 44.28
C LYS A 560 52.07 4.00 44.75
N LYS A 561 52.91 4.58 43.88
CA LYS A 561 54.23 5.11 44.24
C LYS A 561 54.22 6.55 44.74
N ALA A 562 53.18 7.34 44.46
CA ALA A 562 53.06 8.73 44.91
C ALA A 562 52.50 8.85 46.35
N GLU A 563 51.74 7.88 46.86
CA GLU A 563 51.28 7.88 48.26
C GLU A 563 52.34 7.41 49.28
N ALA A 564 53.44 6.80 48.83
CA ALA A 564 54.52 6.30 49.70
C ALA A 564 55.74 7.24 49.83
N ALA A 565 55.77 8.39 49.13
CA ALA A 565 56.93 9.29 49.06
C ALA A 565 56.70 10.66 49.73
N LYS A 566 55.86 10.73 50.77
CA LYS A 566 55.67 11.92 51.63
C LYS A 566 56.38 11.76 52.98
N ALA A 567 57.68 11.54 52.95
CA ALA A 567 58.57 11.76 54.10
C ALA A 567 60.04 11.78 53.67
N ALA A 568 60.61 12.96 53.42
CA ALA A 568 62.01 13.30 53.73
C ALA A 568 62.31 14.78 53.47
N ALA A 569 62.96 15.42 54.45
CA ALA A 569 63.70 16.68 54.33
C ALA A 569 65.15 16.42 53.84
N PRO A 570 65.88 17.43 53.34
CA PRO A 570 67.00 17.25 52.41
C PRO A 570 68.40 17.33 53.05
N GLY A 571 69.37 16.55 52.53
CA GLY A 571 70.80 16.79 52.78
C GLY A 571 71.76 15.63 52.47
N ALA A 572 72.31 15.64 51.25
CA ALA A 572 73.64 15.17 50.80
C ALA A 572 74.16 13.72 51.10
N PRO A 573 75.08 13.19 50.27
CA PRO A 573 75.01 11.81 49.74
C PRO A 573 76.04 10.81 50.29
N PRO A 574 75.83 9.49 50.07
CA PRO A 574 76.94 8.55 49.93
C PRO A 574 76.78 7.51 48.80
N ALA A 575 77.88 6.81 48.48
CA ALA A 575 77.99 5.59 47.67
C ALA A 575 78.59 4.45 48.53
N PRO A 576 78.67 3.16 48.12
CA PRO A 576 77.79 2.30 47.31
C PRO A 576 77.48 0.89 47.94
N ALA A 577 76.63 0.11 47.23
CA ALA A 577 76.31 -1.35 47.29
C ALA A 577 75.16 -1.83 48.22
N PRO A 578 74.49 -2.99 47.97
CA PRO A 578 74.05 -3.62 46.71
C PRO A 578 72.55 -4.09 46.72
N ALA A 579 72.04 -4.36 45.51
CA ALA A 579 70.88 -5.17 45.06
C ALA A 579 69.70 -5.52 46.02
N SER A 580 68.49 -5.10 45.60
CA SER A 580 67.25 -5.89 45.71
C SER A 580 66.44 -5.81 44.40
N ALA A 581 65.86 -6.95 44.01
CA ALA A 581 65.29 -7.23 42.69
C ALA A 581 63.97 -6.49 42.39
N PRO A 582 63.64 -6.16 41.12
CA PRO A 582 62.27 -5.89 40.71
C PRO A 582 61.48 -7.21 40.56
N ALA A 583 60.23 -7.19 41.01
CA ALA A 583 59.26 -8.28 40.88
C ALA A 583 59.12 -8.79 39.42
N PRO A 584 58.82 -10.09 39.22
CA PRO A 584 58.77 -10.67 37.89
C PRO A 584 57.62 -10.07 37.08
N PHE A 585 57.96 -9.53 35.92
CA PHE A 585 57.03 -9.39 34.81
C PHE A 585 56.51 -10.79 34.48
N ASP A 586 55.20 -11.03 34.57
CA ASP A 586 54.64 -12.37 34.35
C ASP A 586 54.66 -12.72 32.85
N VAL A 587 55.84 -13.13 32.38
CA VAL A 587 56.14 -13.51 31.01
C VAL A 587 55.23 -14.65 30.54
N ALA A 588 54.71 -15.50 31.43
CA ALA A 588 53.90 -16.65 31.03
C ALA A 588 52.53 -16.24 30.44
N LYS A 589 51.89 -15.20 30.98
CA LYS A 589 50.59 -14.70 30.51
C LYS A 589 50.70 -13.93 29.18
N PHE A 590 51.85 -13.30 28.93
CA PHE A 590 52.15 -12.61 27.67
C PHE A 590 52.75 -13.54 26.60
N ALA A 591 53.55 -14.53 27.00
CA ALA A 591 54.17 -15.49 26.09
C ALA A 591 53.13 -16.35 25.35
N GLY A 592 52.00 -16.71 25.98
CA GLY A 592 50.93 -17.45 25.29
C GLY A 592 50.31 -16.68 24.12
N ILE A 593 50.13 -15.37 24.27
CA ILE A 593 49.58 -14.49 23.22
C ILE A 593 50.64 -14.24 22.13
N PHE A 594 51.90 -13.97 22.52
CA PHE A 594 52.99 -13.76 21.55
C PHE A 594 53.41 -15.04 20.82
N ALA A 595 53.33 -16.20 21.46
CA ALA A 595 53.63 -17.50 20.83
C ALA A 595 52.53 -17.90 19.84
N ALA A 596 51.24 -17.69 20.17
CA ALA A 596 50.16 -17.96 19.23
C ALA A 596 50.21 -17.03 18.00
N ILE A 597 50.52 -15.74 18.18
CA ILE A 597 50.73 -14.79 17.09
C ILE A 597 52.00 -15.13 16.30
N GLY A 598 53.11 -15.45 16.98
CA GLY A 598 54.38 -15.81 16.36
C GLY A 598 54.31 -17.09 15.53
N LEU A 599 53.54 -18.09 15.98
CA LEU A 599 53.34 -19.36 15.26
C LEU A 599 52.42 -19.18 14.05
N ALA A 600 51.37 -18.34 14.16
CA ALA A 600 50.51 -17.99 13.03
C ALA A 600 51.25 -17.16 11.95
N VAL A 601 52.07 -16.19 12.36
CA VAL A 601 52.93 -15.41 11.46
C VAL A 601 54.03 -16.30 10.86
N GLY A 602 54.59 -17.23 11.62
CA GLY A 602 55.56 -18.21 11.15
C GLY A 602 54.99 -19.15 10.09
N ALA A 603 53.76 -19.64 10.27
CA ALA A 603 53.06 -20.48 9.30
C ALA A 603 52.68 -19.72 8.01
N LEU A 604 52.29 -18.44 8.12
CA LEU A 604 52.11 -17.58 6.96
C LEU A 604 53.44 -17.30 6.24
N GLY A 605 54.51 -17.11 6.99
CA GLY A 605 55.86 -16.91 6.47
C GLY A 605 56.39 -18.12 5.71
N THR A 606 56.19 -19.34 6.20
CA THR A 606 56.58 -20.57 5.51
C THR A 606 55.73 -20.82 4.27
N ALA A 607 54.43 -20.54 4.31
CA ALA A 607 53.56 -20.62 3.14
C ALA A 607 53.97 -19.60 2.05
N LEU A 608 54.23 -18.34 2.43
CA LEU A 608 54.75 -17.31 1.52
C LEU A 608 56.11 -17.68 0.95
N ALA A 609 57.02 -18.20 1.77
CA ALA A 609 58.34 -18.66 1.32
C ALA A 609 58.22 -19.81 0.32
N ALA A 610 57.33 -20.78 0.54
CA ALA A 610 57.09 -21.87 -0.39
C ALA A 610 56.54 -21.37 -1.74
N VAL A 611 55.61 -20.42 -1.72
CA VAL A 611 55.05 -19.80 -2.93
C VAL A 611 56.12 -19.00 -3.69
N VAL A 612 56.92 -18.20 -2.99
CA VAL A 612 58.02 -17.41 -3.59
C VAL A 612 59.10 -18.32 -4.17
N THR A 613 59.48 -19.38 -3.44
CA THR A 613 60.47 -20.37 -3.91
C THR A 613 59.98 -21.13 -5.13
N GLY A 614 58.72 -21.57 -5.14
CA GLY A 614 58.09 -22.20 -6.31
C GLY A 614 57.99 -21.27 -7.51
N PHE A 615 57.71 -19.98 -7.29
CA PHE A 615 57.65 -18.97 -8.35
C PHE A 615 59.04 -18.65 -8.95
N LEU A 616 60.09 -18.56 -8.12
CA LEU A 616 61.47 -18.32 -8.55
C LEU A 616 62.11 -19.55 -9.23
N GLY A 617 61.53 -20.74 -9.07
CA GLY A 617 61.90 -21.96 -9.78
C GLY A 617 61.45 -22.01 -11.26
N LEU A 618 60.56 -21.10 -11.68
CA LEU A 618 60.02 -21.03 -13.04
C LEU A 618 60.97 -20.32 -14.02
N ARG A 619 60.90 -20.70 -15.30
CA ARG A 619 61.62 -19.98 -16.38
C ARG A 619 61.00 -18.59 -16.57
N TRP A 620 61.77 -17.61 -17.03
CA TRP A 620 61.32 -16.20 -17.14
C TRP A 620 60.02 -16.01 -17.97
N TRP A 621 59.79 -16.83 -19.00
CA TRP A 621 58.55 -16.80 -19.80
C TRP A 621 57.36 -17.49 -19.11
N GLN A 622 57.62 -18.40 -18.17
CA GLN A 622 56.58 -19.07 -17.36
C GLN A 622 56.05 -18.15 -16.26
N MET A 623 56.83 -17.15 -15.82
CA MET A 623 56.41 -16.23 -14.77
C MET A 623 55.20 -15.36 -15.18
N PRO A 624 55.17 -14.67 -16.34
CA PRO A 624 53.98 -13.95 -16.80
C PRO A 624 52.76 -14.87 -17.01
N LEU A 625 52.98 -16.09 -17.51
CA LEU A 625 51.92 -17.09 -17.69
C LEU A 625 51.36 -17.61 -16.35
N ALA A 626 52.22 -17.82 -15.36
CA ALA A 626 51.81 -18.23 -14.02
C ALA A 626 51.02 -17.13 -13.31
N VAL A 627 51.44 -15.86 -13.44
CA VAL A 627 50.69 -14.70 -12.93
C VAL A 627 49.34 -14.58 -13.65
N GLY A 628 49.33 -14.64 -14.98
CA GLY A 628 48.09 -14.59 -15.78
C GLY A 628 47.15 -15.75 -15.46
N GLY A 629 47.68 -16.97 -15.29
CA GLY A 629 46.93 -18.16 -14.91
C GLY A 629 46.32 -18.04 -13.51
N LEU A 630 47.07 -17.56 -12.52
CA LEU A 630 46.55 -17.29 -11.19
C LEU A 630 45.47 -16.20 -11.21
N MET A 631 45.69 -15.11 -11.97
CA MET A 631 44.68 -14.06 -12.13
C MET A 631 43.40 -14.62 -12.74
N LEU A 632 43.49 -15.47 -13.76
CA LEU A 632 42.34 -16.10 -14.39
C LEU A 632 41.68 -17.13 -13.47
N MET A 633 42.43 -17.86 -12.65
CA MET A 633 41.88 -18.79 -11.65
C MET A 633 41.06 -18.06 -10.58
N ILE A 634 41.52 -16.88 -10.14
CA ILE A 634 40.83 -16.04 -9.15
C ILE A 634 39.63 -15.31 -9.76
N SER A 635 39.82 -14.68 -10.93
CA SER A 635 38.81 -13.80 -11.56
C SER A 635 37.84 -14.53 -12.49
N GLY A 636 38.28 -15.63 -13.13
CA GLY A 636 37.53 -16.38 -14.13
C GLY A 636 36.17 -16.88 -13.64
N PRO A 637 36.06 -17.51 -12.46
CA PRO A 637 34.77 -17.91 -11.90
C PRO A 637 33.80 -16.72 -11.69
N SER A 638 34.32 -15.57 -11.25
CA SER A 638 33.51 -14.35 -11.04
C SER A 638 33.04 -13.75 -12.36
N MET A 639 33.91 -13.71 -13.38
CA MET A 639 33.55 -13.27 -14.73
C MET A 639 32.53 -14.19 -15.38
N ALA A 640 32.68 -15.51 -15.24
CA ALA A 640 31.73 -16.49 -15.74
C ALA A 640 30.34 -16.29 -15.09
N LEU A 641 30.29 -16.18 -13.76
CA LEU A 641 29.04 -15.94 -13.04
C LEU A 641 28.40 -14.60 -13.46
N ALA A 642 29.19 -13.54 -13.61
CA ALA A 642 28.70 -12.26 -14.11
C ALA A 642 28.18 -12.36 -15.54
N TRP A 643 28.85 -13.08 -16.43
CA TRP A 643 28.40 -13.30 -17.80
C TRP A 643 27.05 -14.04 -17.84
N PHE A 644 26.88 -15.11 -17.05
CA PHE A 644 25.61 -15.84 -16.94
C PHE A 644 24.50 -14.94 -16.39
N LYS A 645 24.76 -14.19 -15.32
CA LYS A 645 23.78 -13.27 -14.71
C LYS A 645 23.38 -12.16 -15.68
N LEU A 646 24.34 -11.51 -16.34
CA LEU A 646 24.10 -10.40 -17.27
C LEU A 646 23.31 -10.82 -18.51
N ARG A 647 23.50 -12.05 -19.01
CA ARG A 647 22.77 -12.61 -20.16
C ARG A 647 21.35 -13.08 -19.79
N ASN A 648 21.11 -13.37 -18.51
CA ASN A 648 19.83 -13.84 -18.00
C ASN A 648 19.02 -12.75 -17.27
N ARG A 649 19.44 -11.48 -17.35
CA ARG A 649 18.64 -10.36 -16.81
C ARG A 649 17.24 -10.36 -17.42
N ASN A 650 16.22 -10.18 -16.59
CA ASN A 650 14.82 -10.27 -16.99
C ASN A 650 14.02 -9.07 -16.48
N LEU A 651 13.26 -8.43 -17.37
CA LEU A 651 12.37 -7.33 -17.01
C LEU A 651 11.14 -7.82 -16.22
N GLY A 652 10.68 -9.05 -16.44
CA GLY A 652 9.45 -9.60 -15.84
C GLY A 652 9.32 -9.32 -14.34
N PRO A 653 10.27 -9.78 -13.49
CA PRO A 653 10.20 -9.55 -12.05
C PRO A 653 10.22 -8.08 -11.59
N ILE A 654 10.67 -7.15 -12.44
CA ILE A 654 10.64 -5.71 -12.16
C ILE A 654 9.21 -5.18 -12.36
N LEU A 655 8.51 -5.65 -13.39
CA LEU A 655 7.15 -5.20 -13.69
C LEU A 655 6.09 -5.99 -12.91
N ASP A 656 6.30 -7.28 -12.68
CA ASP A 656 5.44 -8.11 -11.82
C ASP A 656 5.35 -7.51 -10.41
N ALA A 657 6.42 -6.85 -9.97
CA ALA A 657 6.51 -6.15 -8.70
C ALA A 657 5.60 -4.90 -8.62
N ASN A 658 5.17 -4.39 -9.77
CA ASN A 658 4.26 -3.26 -9.95
C ASN A 658 2.85 -3.70 -10.39
N GLY A 659 2.50 -5.00 -10.26
CA GLY A 659 1.15 -5.50 -10.58
C GLY A 659 0.95 -5.94 -12.03
N TRP A 660 2.00 -5.94 -12.86
CA TRP A 660 1.92 -6.59 -14.17
C TRP A 660 1.87 -8.12 -14.01
N ALA A 661 1.29 -8.80 -15.01
CA ALA A 661 1.43 -10.25 -15.13
C ALA A 661 2.27 -10.57 -16.38
N VAL A 662 3.60 -10.45 -16.28
CA VAL A 662 4.49 -10.67 -17.42
C VAL A 662 4.64 -12.17 -17.70
N ASN A 663 4.15 -12.60 -18.86
CA ASN A 663 4.15 -13.99 -19.30
C ASN A 663 5.43 -14.34 -20.09
N ALA A 664 5.98 -13.40 -20.85
CA ALA A 664 7.19 -13.66 -21.65
C ALA A 664 8.49 -13.51 -20.85
N ARG A 665 9.53 -14.24 -21.27
CA ARG A 665 10.90 -14.03 -20.77
C ARG A 665 11.51 -12.79 -21.41
N ALA A 666 11.14 -11.62 -20.91
CA ALA A 666 11.58 -10.31 -21.36
C ALA A 666 13.07 -10.03 -21.03
N ARG A 667 14.00 -10.66 -21.76
CA ARG A 667 15.43 -10.59 -21.42
C ARG A 667 16.10 -9.27 -21.81
N ILE A 668 16.92 -8.77 -20.90
CA ILE A 668 17.81 -7.62 -21.11
C ILE A 668 19.22 -8.14 -21.37
N ASN A 669 19.54 -8.41 -22.65
CA ASN A 669 20.87 -8.85 -23.04
C ASN A 669 21.93 -7.73 -22.89
N ILE A 670 23.21 -8.03 -23.11
CA ILE A 670 24.31 -7.08 -22.88
C ILE A 670 24.22 -5.85 -23.82
N PRO A 671 24.06 -5.99 -25.15
CA PRO A 671 23.91 -4.84 -26.05
C PRO A 671 22.73 -3.94 -25.68
N PHE A 672 21.57 -4.53 -25.42
CA PHE A 672 20.37 -3.78 -25.06
C PHE A 672 20.47 -3.14 -23.68
N GLY A 673 21.05 -3.83 -22.69
CA GLY A 673 21.39 -3.19 -21.41
C GLY A 673 22.32 -1.98 -21.60
N THR A 674 23.30 -2.06 -22.50
CA THR A 674 24.19 -0.92 -22.76
C THR A 674 23.47 0.29 -23.37
N SER A 675 22.30 0.10 -24.01
CA SER A 675 21.44 1.22 -24.45
C SER A 675 20.48 1.73 -23.37
N LEU A 676 20.32 1.03 -22.25
CA LEU A 676 19.48 1.48 -21.14
C LEU A 676 20.27 2.29 -20.10
N THR A 677 21.60 2.17 -20.06
CA THR A 677 22.47 3.01 -19.22
C THR A 677 23.60 3.59 -20.07
N HIS A 678 23.59 4.90 -20.31
CA HIS A 678 24.65 5.58 -21.05
C HIS A 678 25.70 6.14 -20.10
N LEU A 679 26.97 5.93 -20.43
CA LEU A 679 28.10 6.46 -19.69
C LEU A 679 28.55 7.80 -20.29
N ALA A 680 29.00 8.72 -19.44
CA ALA A 680 29.61 9.97 -19.87
C ALA A 680 30.75 9.71 -20.85
N LYS A 681 30.60 10.26 -22.05
CA LYS A 681 31.63 10.30 -23.09
C LYS A 681 31.85 11.75 -23.46
N LEU A 682 33.09 12.10 -23.75
CA LEU A 682 33.36 13.38 -24.38
C LEU A 682 32.78 13.39 -25.80
N PRO A 683 32.26 14.53 -26.25
CA PRO A 683 31.75 14.67 -27.61
C PRO A 683 32.87 14.43 -28.64
N GLU A 684 32.47 14.02 -29.85
CA GLU A 684 33.42 13.85 -30.96
C GLU A 684 34.10 15.19 -31.28
N GLY A 685 35.43 15.17 -31.40
CA GLY A 685 36.24 16.38 -31.62
C GLY A 685 36.67 17.12 -30.35
N ALA A 686 36.36 16.64 -29.14
CA ALA A 686 36.82 17.27 -27.90
C ALA A 686 38.35 17.17 -27.73
N GLU A 687 39.02 18.32 -27.55
CA GLU A 687 40.43 18.38 -27.16
C GLU A 687 40.60 18.14 -25.65
N ARG A 688 41.63 17.39 -25.27
CA ARG A 688 41.95 17.07 -23.86
C ARG A 688 43.30 17.64 -23.48
N SER A 689 43.33 18.54 -22.49
CA SER A 689 44.57 18.83 -21.77
C SER A 689 44.93 17.65 -20.87
N LEU A 690 46.13 17.10 -21.03
CA LEU A 690 46.66 16.04 -20.16
C LEU A 690 47.40 16.59 -18.93
N ALA A 691 47.54 17.92 -18.83
CA ALA A 691 48.14 18.58 -17.69
C ALA A 691 47.06 18.80 -16.61
N ASP A 692 47.09 17.94 -15.59
CA ASP A 692 46.29 18.10 -14.38
C ASP A 692 47.13 18.86 -13.32
N PRO A 693 46.80 20.13 -13.01
CA PRO A 693 47.55 20.95 -12.06
C PRO A 693 47.45 20.46 -10.61
N TYR A 694 46.51 19.56 -10.30
CA TYR A 694 46.30 18.99 -8.98
C TYR A 694 46.58 17.48 -8.91
N ALA A 695 47.09 16.88 -10.00
CA ALA A 695 47.47 15.47 -9.99
C ALA A 695 48.50 15.23 -8.88
N GLU A 696 48.21 14.26 -8.00
CA GLU A 696 49.17 13.81 -7.02
C GLU A 696 50.48 13.43 -7.74
N LYS A 697 51.61 13.94 -7.23
CA LYS A 697 52.93 13.54 -7.73
C LYS A 697 53.00 12.02 -7.63
N LYS A 698 52.92 11.34 -8.78
CA LYS A 698 52.97 9.89 -8.85
C LYS A 698 54.26 9.43 -8.17
N LYS A 699 54.15 8.93 -6.93
CA LYS A 699 55.25 8.19 -6.30
C LYS A 699 55.54 7.03 -7.23
N PRO A 700 56.79 6.83 -7.68
CA PRO A 700 57.09 5.86 -8.71
C PRO A 700 57.09 4.46 -8.11
N TRP A 701 55.95 3.99 -7.62
CA TRP A 701 55.75 2.66 -7.06
C TRP A 701 56.16 1.58 -8.06
N GLY A 702 55.97 1.80 -9.37
CA GLY A 702 56.53 0.93 -10.40
C GLY A 702 58.06 0.86 -10.38
N PHE A 703 58.73 1.98 -10.10
CA PHE A 703 60.19 2.03 -9.92
C PHE A 703 60.63 1.40 -8.60
N TYR A 704 59.89 1.60 -7.50
CA TYR A 704 60.17 0.93 -6.23
C TYR A 704 59.93 -0.59 -6.31
N LEU A 705 58.87 -1.03 -6.99
CA LEU A 705 58.58 -2.43 -7.27
C LEU A 705 59.64 -3.01 -8.21
N PHE A 706 60.06 -2.26 -9.23
CA PHE A 706 61.17 -2.65 -10.11
C PHE A 706 62.48 -2.79 -9.34
N LEU A 707 62.83 -1.85 -8.46
CA LEU A 707 64.01 -1.92 -7.60
C LEU A 707 63.93 -3.09 -6.62
N LEU A 708 62.76 -3.36 -6.05
CA LEU A 708 62.53 -4.52 -5.19
C LEU A 708 62.72 -5.82 -5.98
N VAL A 709 62.13 -5.93 -7.18
CA VAL A 709 62.28 -7.08 -8.07
C VAL A 709 63.74 -7.23 -8.51
N LEU A 710 64.44 -6.13 -8.80
CA LEU A 710 65.86 -6.13 -9.15
C LEU A 710 66.73 -6.58 -7.97
N ALA A 711 66.44 -6.09 -6.76
CA ALA A 711 67.13 -6.48 -5.54
C ALA A 711 66.89 -7.97 -5.21
N VAL A 712 65.66 -8.45 -5.34
CA VAL A 712 65.32 -9.88 -5.18
C VAL A 712 66.00 -10.71 -6.27
N ALA A 713 66.02 -10.25 -7.52
CA ALA A 713 66.71 -10.93 -8.62
C ALA A 713 68.23 -10.99 -8.40
N LEU A 714 68.83 -9.92 -7.89
CA LEU A 714 70.24 -9.87 -7.49
C LEU A 714 70.53 -10.80 -6.31
N LEU A 715 69.65 -10.84 -5.31
CA LEU A 715 69.79 -11.70 -4.14
C LEU A 715 69.59 -13.18 -4.52
N VAL A 716 68.71 -13.47 -5.47
CA VAL A 716 68.52 -14.80 -6.06
C VAL A 716 69.72 -15.19 -6.92
N TRP A 717 70.29 -14.24 -7.67
CA TRP A 717 71.51 -14.46 -8.46
C TRP A 717 72.71 -14.76 -7.56
N THR A 718 72.90 -14.01 -6.47
CA THR A 718 73.98 -14.26 -5.52
C THR A 718 73.81 -15.57 -4.76
N VAL A 719 72.58 -15.92 -4.36
CA VAL A 719 72.29 -17.22 -3.72
C VAL A 719 72.52 -18.39 -4.70
N ARG A 720 72.17 -18.23 -5.99
CA ARG A 720 72.48 -19.23 -7.04
C ARG A 720 73.96 -19.32 -7.39
N SER A 721 74.72 -18.23 -7.30
CA SER A 721 76.15 -18.21 -7.64
C SER A 721 77.05 -18.69 -6.49
N VAL A 722 76.58 -18.64 -5.25
CA VAL A 722 77.34 -19.06 -4.05
C VAL A 722 77.00 -20.50 -3.61
N GLY A 723 75.87 -21.06 -4.07
CA GLY A 723 75.46 -22.44 -3.77
C GLY A 723 75.68 -23.46 -4.89
N GLY A 724 76.54 -23.15 -5.87
CA GLY A 724 76.91 -24.04 -6.99
C GLY A 724 78.25 -24.71 -6.79
#